data_AF-A0A8T0A5X9-F1
#
_entry.id   AF-A0A8T0A5X9-F1
#
_cell.length_a   1.000
_cell.length_b   1.000
_cell.length_c   1.000
_cell.angle_alpha   90.00
_cell.angle_beta   90.00
_cell.angle_gamma   90.00
#
_symmetry.space_group_name_H-M   'P 1'
#
loop_
_entity.id
_entity.type
_entity.pdbx_description
1 polymer ?
#
loop_
_entity_poly.entity_id
_entity_poly.type
_entity_poly.pdbx_seq_one_letter_code
_entity_poly.pdbx_strand_id
1 'polypeptide(L)'
;MKTVLMVAEKPSLAQSIAKILSKGGCSSRKGLNGACSVHEYPGYFMGQNVRFKMTSVCGHVMSLDFTGKYNNWDKVDPAELFTKAPTEKKEANPKLSMVKFLQVEAKGCDFVVLWLDCDKEGENICFEVLDAIQPVMNMPYNNERTVYRAKFSSITDTDICNAMNRLGEPNQNESLSVDARQELDLRIGCAFTRFQTKYFQGKYGNLDSSLISFGPCQTPTLGFCVERHDKIQSFKPETYWVIQAKVFKGKDSPITLDWDRVRVFDREIGQMFVNMAKSAREALVESVSKKEKAKQRPLALNTVEMLRVASSALGMGPQHTMQIAERLYTQGYISYPRTETTHYPENFDLKGTLKQQANCSYWAEPVRTLISEGINRPRKGVDAGDHPPITPMRAATENELGSDGWRLYEYITRHFIATVSQDCKYLQTTISFQIGAEGFSSTGKTLLSAGFTEVMPWQGIPLEEALPSCEKGDLFTVDEIKLLEKQTNPPDYLTEAELITLMEKHGIGTDASIPVHINNICQRNYVTVESGRKLKPTNLGIVLVHGYYKIDAELVLPTIRSALEKQLNLIALGKANFHQVLQHTLDIFKRKFHYFVDSISGMDELMEVSFSPIAATGKPFSRCGKCHRFMKYIQAKPSRLHCSHCDETYSLPQNGAIKLYKELRCPLDEFELVLWTSGSRGKSYSLCPYCFSNPPFRDMKKGMGCNECTHPTCPHSLNSLGIGQCVECETGVLVFDPNSGPKWRMACNKCSVVVHFFEQAHKVQVSQESCESCEASLVIVDFHKAHSPLADGETQHTGCVFCDPIFQDLVELKHATMRHPMHKGGGARRGRGRGRGRRPGGRVFYIREKGVSERDKRVLRGAKRNKADCRSVCCETDRTVTLDEIKGESLDLGLRLLSARNAPGSLSASMCHAAVTELLKDDLSPFYSPKDPEQQQEGEAEVVLLQSEPVQRLFINKLREVGVAWQKQLPNLTPCSSHSRLCSVHAIRNTRRKMEDRHVLLPEFNQLFGLQDGVEREYYAVFDGHGGVDAATYTSTHLHVILSQQEVLKSDTSTAFKNSFIQTDDMFRIKARRERMRSGSTGVAVLLAADWLTVSWLGDSQVMLVKKGEPVILMDPHKPEREDEKKRIEDLGGCIAFMGCWRVNGTYAVSRAIGDFDQKPYISNAADCTQVQLSGDEDYVLLACDGFFDVLRPADVPGLVLEALRESGGSGEDIAQSLVAQAKAAGSSDNITVLLVFLREPRDLLH
;
A
#
# COMPACT_ATOMS: atom_id res chain seq x y z
N MET A 1 -1.95 0.67 67.25
CA MET A 1 -0.94 1.14 66.28
C MET A 1 -1.48 0.84 64.90
N LYS A 2 -1.55 1.83 64.00
CA LYS A 2 -2.09 1.62 62.64
C LYS A 2 -1.15 0.74 61.82
N THR A 3 -1.69 0.00 60.85
CA THR A 3 -0.94 -0.89 59.95
C THR A 3 -1.05 -0.41 58.50
N VAL A 4 0.10 -0.30 57.82
CA VAL A 4 0.19 0.09 56.42
C VAL A 4 0.55 -1.15 55.58
N LEU A 5 -0.38 -1.60 54.74
CA LEU A 5 -0.11 -2.64 53.75
C LEU A 5 0.69 -2.04 52.60
N MET A 6 1.71 -2.73 52.13
CA MET A 6 2.47 -2.35 50.95
C MET A 6 2.53 -3.54 49.99
N VAL A 7 2.25 -3.33 48.71
CA VAL A 7 2.15 -4.41 47.72
C VAL A 7 3.01 -4.09 46.52
N ALA A 8 4.03 -4.91 46.26
CA ALA A 8 4.85 -4.84 45.05
C ALA A 8 4.41 -5.86 43.99
N GLU A 9 4.92 -5.74 42.77
CA GLU A 9 4.48 -6.61 41.65
C GLU A 9 5.03 -8.04 41.74
N LYS A 10 6.23 -8.22 42.30
CA LYS A 10 6.95 -9.51 42.34
C LYS A 10 7.57 -9.75 43.73
N PRO A 11 7.74 -11.01 44.18
CA PRO A 11 8.28 -11.30 45.53
C PRO A 11 9.67 -10.73 45.79
N SER A 12 10.55 -10.76 44.78
CA SER A 12 11.90 -10.21 44.86
C SER A 12 11.93 -8.69 44.96
N LEU A 13 10.96 -7.99 44.35
CA LEU A 13 10.80 -6.54 44.49
C LEU A 13 10.36 -6.18 45.91
N ALA A 14 9.33 -6.85 46.44
CA ALA A 14 8.87 -6.64 47.81
C ALA A 14 9.98 -6.82 48.84
N GLN A 15 10.79 -7.88 48.70
CA GLN A 15 11.92 -8.14 49.58
C GLN A 15 12.96 -7.00 49.51
N SER A 16 13.32 -6.56 48.31
CA SER A 16 14.33 -5.52 48.11
C SER A 16 13.87 -4.16 48.65
N ILE A 17 12.63 -3.76 48.35
CA ILE A 17 12.03 -2.52 48.84
C ILE A 17 11.90 -2.55 50.37
N ALA A 18 11.42 -3.66 50.94
CA ALA A 18 11.33 -3.81 52.40
C ALA A 18 12.70 -3.70 53.07
N LYS A 19 13.74 -4.30 52.48
CA LYS A 19 15.11 -4.24 53.02
C LYS A 19 15.66 -2.80 53.02
N ILE A 20 15.41 -2.04 51.96
CA ILE A 20 15.81 -0.62 51.85
C ILE A 20 15.09 0.21 52.91
N LEU A 21 13.74 0.18 52.91
CA LEU A 21 12.94 1.03 53.80
C LEU A 21 13.09 0.70 55.29
N SER A 22 13.35 -0.57 55.62
CA SER A 22 13.62 -1.00 56.99
C SER A 22 15.08 -0.86 57.43
N LYS A 23 15.98 -0.42 56.53
CA LYS A 23 17.45 -0.42 56.76
C LYS A 23 17.96 -1.79 57.23
N GLY A 24 17.40 -2.85 56.66
CA GLY A 24 17.68 -4.25 57.01
C GLY A 24 16.95 -4.79 58.25
N GLY A 25 16.16 -3.97 58.95
CA GLY A 25 15.47 -4.32 60.20
C GLY A 25 14.08 -4.96 60.04
N CYS A 26 13.79 -5.66 58.94
CA CYS A 26 12.48 -6.30 58.72
C CYS A 26 12.43 -7.76 59.16
N SER A 27 11.31 -8.19 59.75
CA SER A 27 11.00 -9.59 60.00
C SER A 27 10.21 -10.17 58.83
N SER A 28 10.60 -11.34 58.32
CA SER A 28 9.98 -11.95 57.14
C SER A 28 9.32 -13.28 57.48
N ARG A 29 8.11 -13.51 56.97
CA ARG A 29 7.41 -14.81 57.04
C ARG A 29 6.85 -15.21 55.68
N LYS A 30 6.59 -16.49 55.49
CA LYS A 30 5.90 -16.98 54.29
C LYS A 30 4.41 -16.68 54.36
N GLY A 31 3.85 -16.29 53.21
CA GLY A 31 2.41 -16.13 53.01
C GLY A 31 1.71 -17.48 52.82
N LEU A 32 0.38 -17.47 52.85
CA LEU A 32 -0.43 -18.70 52.75
C LEU A 32 -0.27 -19.46 51.44
N ASN A 33 0.16 -18.79 50.36
CA ASN A 33 0.34 -19.38 49.04
C ASN A 33 1.75 -19.95 48.80
N GLY A 34 2.67 -19.82 49.77
CA GLY A 34 4.07 -20.30 49.69
C GLY A 34 5.00 -19.51 48.75
N ALA A 35 4.46 -18.93 47.68
CA ALA A 35 5.20 -18.12 46.71
C ALA A 35 5.55 -16.73 47.28
N CYS A 36 4.56 -16.03 47.83
CA CYS A 36 4.73 -14.68 48.37
C CYS A 36 5.20 -14.71 49.82
N SER A 37 5.98 -13.70 50.22
CA SER A 37 6.41 -13.49 51.60
C SER A 37 5.84 -12.18 52.12
N VAL A 38 5.78 -12.05 53.44
CA VAL A 38 5.33 -10.84 54.13
C VAL A 38 6.48 -10.34 55.00
N HIS A 39 6.85 -9.07 54.81
CA HIS A 39 7.96 -8.38 55.46
C HIS A 39 7.42 -7.27 56.34
N GLU A 40 7.64 -7.38 57.65
CA GLU A 40 7.02 -6.53 58.65
C GLU A 40 8.06 -5.77 59.46
N TYR A 41 7.82 -4.48 59.69
CA TYR A 41 8.73 -3.61 60.46
C TYR A 41 7.98 -2.37 61.01
N PRO A 42 8.41 -1.81 62.16
CA PRO A 42 7.88 -0.54 62.63
C PRO A 42 8.45 0.62 61.79
N GLY A 43 7.68 1.70 61.65
CA GLY A 43 8.16 2.92 60.99
C GLY A 43 7.25 4.11 61.23
N TYR A 44 7.52 5.19 60.50
CA TYR A 44 6.78 6.45 60.60
C TYR A 44 6.05 6.73 59.29
N PHE A 45 4.75 7.02 59.35
CA PHE A 45 3.92 7.32 58.18
C PHE A 45 2.91 8.41 58.53
N MET A 46 2.85 9.46 57.71
CA MET A 46 1.89 10.57 57.86
C MET A 46 1.81 11.13 59.30
N GLY A 47 2.95 11.35 59.94
CA GLY A 47 2.99 11.92 61.29
C GLY A 47 2.79 10.91 62.43
N GLN A 48 2.64 9.62 62.15
CA GLN A 48 2.29 8.59 63.14
C GLN A 48 3.23 7.39 63.11
N ASN A 49 3.42 6.76 64.27
CA ASN A 49 4.09 5.46 64.36
C ASN A 49 3.14 4.36 63.85
N VAL A 50 3.61 3.62 62.84
CA VAL A 50 2.84 2.56 62.17
C VAL A 50 3.62 1.25 62.12
N ARG A 51 2.91 0.15 61.86
CA ARG A 51 3.51 -1.11 61.44
C ARG A 51 3.41 -1.22 59.92
N PHE A 52 4.55 -1.29 59.25
CA PHE A 52 4.60 -1.59 57.82
C PHE A 52 4.49 -3.09 57.59
N LYS A 53 3.73 -3.46 56.56
CA LYS A 53 3.51 -4.84 56.13
C LYS A 53 3.66 -4.92 54.61
N MET A 54 4.88 -5.19 54.15
CA MET A 54 5.21 -5.29 52.74
C MET A 54 5.02 -6.73 52.23
N THR A 55 4.35 -6.88 51.10
CA THR A 55 4.19 -8.14 50.39
C THR A 55 4.15 -7.90 48.88
N SER A 56 3.81 -8.91 48.09
CA SER A 56 3.73 -8.79 46.64
C SER A 56 2.59 -9.61 46.04
N VAL A 57 2.33 -9.33 44.77
CA VAL A 57 1.69 -10.27 43.84
C VAL A 57 2.77 -11.02 43.03
N CYS A 58 2.39 -11.66 41.93
CA CYS A 58 3.28 -12.36 41.01
C CYS A 58 2.97 -11.96 39.55
N GLY A 59 3.03 -10.65 39.25
CA GLY A 59 2.47 -10.07 38.03
C GLY A 59 0.95 -9.89 38.14
N HIS A 60 0.23 -9.90 37.01
CA HIS A 60 -1.23 -9.81 36.99
C HIS A 60 -1.90 -10.81 37.93
N VAL A 61 -2.79 -10.28 38.77
CA VAL A 61 -3.66 -11.07 39.65
C VAL A 61 -4.80 -11.67 38.82
N MET A 62 -5.29 -10.91 37.85
CA MET A 62 -6.42 -11.27 37.02
C MET A 62 -6.04 -11.49 35.55
N SER A 63 -6.83 -12.28 34.85
CA SER A 63 -6.86 -12.39 33.40
C SER A 63 -8.29 -12.25 32.91
N LEU A 64 -8.47 -11.55 31.79
CA LEU A 64 -9.78 -11.36 31.18
C LEU A 64 -10.15 -12.59 30.33
N ASP A 65 -11.36 -13.09 30.51
CA ASP A 65 -11.87 -14.24 29.77
C ASP A 65 -13.39 -14.11 29.54
N PHE A 66 -13.97 -14.93 28.67
CA PHE A 66 -15.43 -14.98 28.52
C PHE A 66 -16.09 -15.78 29.65
N THR A 67 -17.38 -15.53 29.89
CA THR A 67 -18.12 -16.27 30.92
C THR A 67 -18.81 -17.52 30.37
N GLY A 68 -18.89 -18.55 31.23
CA GLY A 68 -19.72 -19.73 31.04
C GLY A 68 -19.57 -20.42 29.66
N LYS A 69 -20.67 -20.46 28.89
CA LYS A 69 -20.74 -21.17 27.60
C LYS A 69 -19.80 -20.60 26.53
N TYR A 70 -19.44 -19.31 26.63
CA TYR A 70 -18.64 -18.62 25.62
C TYR A 70 -17.16 -19.03 25.62
N ASN A 71 -16.72 -19.82 26.60
CA ASN A 71 -15.39 -20.44 26.60
C ASN A 71 -15.30 -21.72 25.76
N ASN A 72 -16.43 -22.31 25.40
CA ASN A 72 -16.44 -23.52 24.59
C ASN A 72 -16.42 -23.16 23.10
N TRP A 73 -15.38 -23.57 22.38
CA TRP A 73 -15.14 -23.21 20.98
C TRP A 73 -16.17 -23.82 20.02
N ASP A 74 -16.79 -24.94 20.39
CA ASP A 74 -17.71 -25.68 19.52
C ASP A 74 -19.15 -25.16 19.60
N LYS A 75 -19.52 -24.54 20.73
CA LYS A 75 -20.91 -24.27 21.11
C LYS A 75 -21.40 -22.86 20.83
N VAL A 76 -20.52 -21.94 20.43
CA VAL A 76 -20.89 -20.52 20.20
C VAL A 76 -20.49 -20.08 18.80
N ASP A 77 -21.34 -19.26 18.19
CA ASP A 77 -21.01 -18.55 16.97
C ASP A 77 -19.94 -17.49 17.30
N PRO A 78 -18.77 -17.52 16.64
CA PRO A 78 -17.71 -16.54 16.89
C PRO A 78 -18.14 -15.08 16.71
N ALA A 79 -19.17 -14.80 15.88
CA ALA A 79 -19.71 -13.44 15.72
C ALA A 79 -20.31 -12.88 17.03
N GLU A 80 -20.80 -13.76 17.92
CA GLU A 80 -21.37 -13.33 19.21
C GLU A 80 -20.33 -12.77 20.18
N LEU A 81 -19.05 -13.09 19.96
CA LEU A 81 -17.95 -12.67 20.84
C LEU A 81 -17.69 -11.15 20.79
N PHE A 82 -18.14 -10.45 19.75
CA PHE A 82 -18.01 -9.00 19.65
C PHE A 82 -18.96 -8.24 20.60
N THR A 83 -20.23 -8.65 20.70
CA THR A 83 -21.26 -7.83 21.38
C THR A 83 -22.13 -8.57 22.40
N LYS A 84 -22.29 -9.90 22.31
CA LYS A 84 -23.21 -10.64 23.19
C LYS A 84 -22.49 -11.34 24.34
N ALA A 85 -21.24 -11.76 24.12
CA ALA A 85 -20.49 -12.49 25.13
C ALA A 85 -19.99 -11.53 26.23
N PRO A 86 -20.43 -11.69 27.49
CA PRO A 86 -19.86 -10.95 28.60
C PRO A 86 -18.44 -11.46 28.89
N THR A 87 -17.58 -10.54 29.32
CA THR A 87 -16.22 -10.80 29.79
C THR A 87 -16.16 -10.68 31.30
N GLU A 88 -15.32 -11.48 31.94
CA GLU A 88 -15.07 -11.43 33.39
C GLU A 88 -13.58 -11.58 33.67
N LYS A 89 -13.10 -10.89 34.71
CA LYS A 89 -11.75 -11.06 35.24
C LYS A 89 -11.73 -12.30 36.14
N LYS A 90 -10.85 -13.25 35.84
CA LYS A 90 -10.59 -14.47 36.62
C LYS A 90 -9.18 -14.44 37.17
N GLU A 91 -8.89 -15.17 38.25
CA GLU A 91 -7.51 -15.28 38.73
C GLU A 91 -6.59 -15.83 37.62
N ALA A 92 -5.54 -15.09 37.27
CA ALA A 92 -4.59 -15.45 36.21
C ALA A 92 -3.89 -16.79 36.50
N ASN A 93 -3.60 -17.06 37.77
CA ASN A 93 -3.09 -18.34 38.24
C ASN A 93 -3.87 -18.80 39.50
N PRO A 94 -4.96 -19.56 39.33
CA PRO A 94 -5.81 -19.99 40.43
C PRO A 94 -5.07 -20.82 41.51
N LYS A 95 -3.95 -21.46 41.16
CA LYS A 95 -3.13 -22.24 42.11
C LYS A 95 -2.46 -21.35 43.16
N LEU A 96 -2.24 -20.07 42.88
CA LEU A 96 -1.66 -19.12 43.82
C LEU A 96 -2.69 -18.55 44.80
N SER A 97 -3.99 -18.68 44.50
CA SER A 97 -5.09 -18.11 45.30
C SER A 97 -4.81 -16.67 45.71
N MET A 98 -4.43 -15.85 44.74
CA MET A 98 -3.78 -14.55 44.98
C MET A 98 -4.75 -13.57 45.64
N VAL A 99 -6.01 -13.57 45.23
CA VAL A 99 -7.06 -12.71 45.82
C VAL A 99 -7.24 -13.05 47.31
N LYS A 100 -7.34 -14.35 47.62
CA LYS A 100 -7.46 -14.81 49.02
C LYS A 100 -6.23 -14.43 49.85
N PHE A 101 -5.03 -14.55 49.28
CA PHE A 101 -3.80 -14.12 49.94
C PHE A 101 -3.82 -12.62 50.27
N LEU A 102 -4.15 -11.78 49.29
CA LEU A 102 -4.26 -10.34 49.48
C LEU A 102 -5.31 -9.98 50.54
N GLN A 103 -6.48 -10.61 50.51
CA GLN A 103 -7.56 -10.38 51.49
C GLN A 103 -7.12 -10.73 52.92
N VAL A 104 -6.45 -11.87 53.10
CA VAL A 104 -5.94 -12.29 54.41
C VAL A 104 -4.92 -11.31 54.94
N GLU A 105 -4.02 -10.83 54.09
CA GLU A 105 -2.95 -9.93 54.52
C GLU A 105 -3.41 -8.48 54.68
N ALA A 106 -4.45 -8.05 53.95
CA ALA A 106 -5.06 -6.73 54.06
C ALA A 106 -6.01 -6.58 55.25
N LYS A 107 -6.59 -7.67 55.74
CA LYS A 107 -7.53 -7.64 56.86
C LYS A 107 -6.91 -6.93 58.07
N GLY A 108 -7.57 -5.87 58.54
CA GLY A 108 -7.13 -5.08 59.69
C GLY A 108 -6.04 -4.04 59.39
N CYS A 109 -5.68 -3.81 58.11
CA CYS A 109 -4.82 -2.70 57.71
C CYS A 109 -5.62 -1.41 57.51
N ASP A 110 -4.99 -0.27 57.81
CA ASP A 110 -5.62 1.06 57.78
C ASP A 110 -5.27 1.85 56.51
N PHE A 111 -4.08 1.60 55.95
CA PHE A 111 -3.56 2.26 54.75
C PHE A 111 -3.00 1.24 53.76
N VAL A 112 -2.96 1.60 52.48
CA VAL A 112 -2.23 0.85 51.44
C VAL A 112 -1.30 1.76 50.65
N VAL A 113 -0.07 1.29 50.40
CA VAL A 113 0.89 1.90 49.46
C VAL A 113 1.22 0.90 48.35
N LEU A 114 0.94 1.28 47.11
CA LEU A 114 1.15 0.46 45.93
C LEU A 114 2.57 0.67 45.39
N TRP A 115 3.35 -0.41 45.31
CA TRP A 115 4.75 -0.49 44.91
C TRP A 115 4.94 -1.37 43.66
N LEU A 116 3.93 -1.43 42.80
CA LEU A 116 3.99 -2.14 41.53
C LEU A 116 4.93 -1.41 40.56
N ASP A 117 5.39 -2.06 39.49
CA ASP A 117 6.24 -1.37 38.52
C ASP A 117 5.47 -0.18 37.90
N CYS A 118 6.18 0.89 37.49
CA CYS A 118 5.53 2.16 37.14
C CYS A 118 5.27 2.31 35.64
N ASP A 119 4.75 1.25 35.00
CA ASP A 119 4.18 1.29 33.66
C ASP A 119 2.65 1.12 33.68
N LYS A 120 2.02 1.20 32.51
CA LYS A 120 0.56 1.06 32.37
C LYS A 120 0.05 -0.30 32.89
N GLU A 121 0.81 -1.38 32.68
CA GLU A 121 0.44 -2.71 33.19
C GLU A 121 0.49 -2.73 34.73
N GLY A 122 1.54 -2.18 35.34
CA GLY A 122 1.64 -2.03 36.80
C GLY A 122 0.55 -1.14 37.40
N GLU A 123 0.11 -0.08 36.71
CA GLU A 123 -1.08 0.69 37.09
C GLU A 123 -2.36 -0.15 36.99
N ASN A 124 -2.52 -0.99 35.97
CA ASN A 124 -3.68 -1.90 35.89
C ASN A 124 -3.71 -2.90 37.06
N ILE A 125 -2.56 -3.49 37.40
CA ILE A 125 -2.44 -4.41 38.54
C ILE A 125 -2.69 -3.68 39.87
N CYS A 126 -2.38 -2.38 39.98
CA CYS A 126 -2.76 -1.59 41.16
C CYS A 126 -4.27 -1.68 41.44
N PHE A 127 -5.11 -1.53 40.41
CA PHE A 127 -6.56 -1.61 40.57
C PHE A 127 -7.05 -3.05 40.80
N GLU A 128 -6.38 -4.07 40.26
CA GLU A 128 -6.65 -5.47 40.61
C GLU A 128 -6.38 -5.75 42.11
N VAL A 129 -5.28 -5.21 42.64
CA VAL A 129 -4.94 -5.31 44.06
C VAL A 129 -5.97 -4.57 44.91
N LEU A 130 -6.34 -3.35 44.53
CA LEU A 130 -7.32 -2.54 45.25
C LEU A 130 -8.69 -3.22 45.34
N ASP A 131 -9.18 -3.78 44.23
CA ASP A 131 -10.44 -4.53 44.20
C ASP A 131 -10.44 -5.71 45.20
N ALA A 132 -9.31 -6.40 45.33
CA ALA A 132 -9.17 -7.51 46.27
C ALA A 132 -9.11 -7.07 47.74
N ILE A 133 -8.45 -5.93 48.05
CA ILE A 133 -8.13 -5.55 49.44
C ILE A 133 -9.10 -4.54 50.06
N GLN A 134 -9.62 -3.58 49.29
CA GLN A 134 -10.43 -2.49 49.84
C GLN A 134 -11.65 -2.98 50.64
N PRO A 135 -12.39 -4.03 50.21
CA PRO A 135 -13.55 -4.53 50.96
C PRO A 135 -13.23 -5.11 52.34
N VAL A 136 -11.96 -5.41 52.64
CA VAL A 136 -11.54 -6.06 53.90
C VAL A 136 -10.62 -5.19 54.77
N MET A 137 -10.23 -4.01 54.29
CA MET A 137 -9.46 -3.04 55.06
C MET A 137 -10.33 -2.34 56.12
N ASN A 138 -9.69 -1.69 57.10
CA ASN A 138 -10.41 -0.89 58.09
C ASN A 138 -11.07 0.32 57.41
N MET A 139 -12.29 0.64 57.80
CA MET A 139 -13.01 1.79 57.26
C MET A 139 -12.31 3.11 57.62
N PRO A 140 -12.15 4.05 56.68
CA PRO A 140 -11.56 5.35 56.95
C PRO A 140 -12.44 6.17 57.89
N TYR A 141 -11.83 6.85 58.87
CA TYR A 141 -12.48 7.91 59.62
C TYR A 141 -12.44 9.21 58.79
N ASN A 142 -13.55 9.97 58.76
CA ASN A 142 -13.61 11.34 58.18
C ASN A 142 -13.11 11.51 56.74
N ASN A 143 -13.36 10.57 55.82
CA ASN A 143 -12.89 10.67 54.42
C ASN A 143 -11.37 10.84 54.27
N GLU A 144 -10.58 10.41 55.27
CA GLU A 144 -9.12 10.40 55.15
C GLU A 144 -8.67 9.53 53.97
N ARG A 145 -7.65 10.01 53.24
CA ARG A 145 -7.04 9.26 52.14
C ARG A 145 -6.29 8.05 52.66
N THR A 146 -6.72 6.86 52.24
CA THR A 146 -6.13 5.58 52.66
C THR A 146 -5.28 4.88 51.61
N VAL A 147 -5.38 5.31 50.34
CA VAL A 147 -4.69 4.71 49.19
C VAL A 147 -3.59 5.63 48.67
N TYR A 148 -2.41 5.07 48.47
CA TYR A 148 -1.22 5.75 47.99
C TYR A 148 -0.50 4.92 46.94
N ARG A 149 0.17 5.61 46.00
CA ARG A 149 0.96 5.02 44.91
C ARG A 149 2.39 5.56 44.98
N ALA A 150 3.36 4.67 45.15
CA ALA A 150 4.76 5.01 45.04
C ALA A 150 5.18 5.01 43.56
N LYS A 151 5.89 6.07 43.12
CA LYS A 151 6.47 6.17 41.78
C LYS A 151 7.99 6.12 41.86
N PHE A 152 8.60 5.17 41.14
CA PHE A 152 10.04 4.91 41.14
C PHE A 152 10.46 4.37 39.78
N SER A 153 11.75 4.50 39.44
CA SER A 153 12.34 4.03 38.18
C SER A 153 13.51 3.07 38.37
N SER A 154 13.93 2.84 39.62
CA SER A 154 15.03 1.95 39.98
C SER A 154 14.86 1.41 41.40
N ILE A 155 15.43 0.23 41.66
CA ILE A 155 15.45 -0.38 43.00
C ILE A 155 16.73 0.04 43.73
N THR A 156 16.84 1.34 44.04
CA THR A 156 17.97 1.93 44.77
C THR A 156 17.52 2.64 46.04
N ASP A 157 18.40 2.77 47.04
CA ASP A 157 18.09 3.47 48.29
C ASP A 157 17.53 4.87 48.06
N THR A 158 18.16 5.64 47.16
CA THR A 158 17.76 7.01 46.84
C THR A 158 16.36 7.07 46.26
N ASP A 159 16.08 6.27 45.22
CA ASP A 159 14.83 6.36 44.47
C ASP A 159 13.65 5.83 45.28
N ILE A 160 13.83 4.71 45.99
CA ILE A 160 12.79 4.12 46.86
C ILE A 160 12.47 5.02 48.05
N CYS A 161 13.48 5.62 48.70
CA CYS A 161 13.22 6.57 49.79
C CYS A 161 12.53 7.84 49.28
N ASN A 162 12.91 8.34 48.10
CA ASN A 162 12.25 9.49 47.48
C ASN A 162 10.78 9.19 47.13
N ALA A 163 10.50 8.00 46.59
CA ALA A 163 9.16 7.55 46.28
C ALA A 163 8.26 7.50 47.53
N MET A 164 8.79 6.98 48.64
CA MET A 164 8.07 6.93 49.93
C MET A 164 7.76 8.33 50.49
N ASN A 165 8.62 9.31 50.22
CA ASN A 165 8.42 10.70 50.67
C ASN A 165 7.49 11.50 49.75
N ARG A 166 7.19 11.01 48.53
CA ARG A 166 6.41 11.73 47.50
C ARG A 166 5.32 10.83 46.91
N LEU A 167 4.50 10.25 47.78
CA LEU A 167 3.43 9.34 47.37
C LEU A 167 2.33 10.07 46.58
N GLY A 168 1.97 9.49 45.44
CA GLY A 168 0.89 9.93 44.56
C GLY A 168 -0.34 9.04 44.65
N GLU A 169 -1.21 9.15 43.64
CA GLU A 169 -2.43 8.33 43.47
C GLU A 169 -2.25 7.38 42.28
N PRO A 170 -2.87 6.18 42.31
CA PRO A 170 -2.89 5.29 41.15
C PRO A 170 -3.71 5.93 40.01
N ASN A 171 -3.28 5.73 38.76
CA ASN A 171 -3.92 6.36 37.61
C ASN A 171 -4.97 5.43 36.96
N GLN A 172 -6.25 5.73 37.22
CA GLN A 172 -7.35 4.92 36.69
C GLN A 172 -7.47 4.97 35.15
N ASN A 173 -7.09 6.09 34.53
CA ASN A 173 -7.17 6.23 33.07
C ASN A 173 -6.16 5.32 32.37
N GLU A 174 -4.92 5.23 32.90
CA GLU A 174 -3.92 4.28 32.41
C GLU A 174 -4.39 2.83 32.58
N SER A 175 -4.95 2.49 33.75
CA SER A 175 -5.54 1.16 33.98
C SER A 175 -6.65 0.82 32.99
N LEU A 176 -7.56 1.77 32.70
CA LEU A 176 -8.65 1.57 31.75
C LEU A 176 -8.13 1.37 30.31
N SER A 177 -7.01 2.00 29.94
CA SER A 177 -6.40 1.79 28.63
C SER A 177 -5.90 0.34 28.46
N VAL A 178 -5.35 -0.26 29.52
CA VAL A 178 -4.93 -1.67 29.53
C VAL A 178 -6.14 -2.60 29.45
N ASP A 179 -7.19 -2.33 30.23
CA ASP A 179 -8.44 -3.12 30.17
C ASP A 179 -9.05 -3.08 28.76
N ALA A 180 -9.06 -1.92 28.11
CA ALA A 180 -9.55 -1.77 26.73
C ALA A 180 -8.70 -2.60 25.76
N ARG A 181 -7.37 -2.55 25.88
CA ARG A 181 -6.45 -3.34 25.06
C ARG A 181 -6.69 -4.84 25.23
N GLN A 182 -6.77 -5.32 26.48
CA GLN A 182 -7.02 -6.72 26.79
C GLN A 182 -8.35 -7.21 26.22
N GLU A 183 -9.42 -6.41 26.35
CA GLU A 183 -10.74 -6.78 25.84
C GLU A 183 -10.80 -6.80 24.31
N LEU A 184 -10.22 -5.81 23.65
CA LEU A 184 -10.14 -5.76 22.19
C LEU A 184 -9.33 -6.93 21.62
N ASP A 185 -8.14 -7.18 22.17
CA ASP A 185 -7.28 -8.27 21.74
C ASP A 185 -7.96 -9.63 21.95
N LEU A 186 -8.67 -9.83 23.08
CA LEU A 186 -9.41 -11.05 23.37
C LEU A 186 -10.58 -11.26 22.40
N ARG A 187 -11.45 -10.25 22.24
CA ARG A 187 -12.67 -10.36 21.41
C ARG A 187 -12.33 -10.57 19.95
N ILE A 188 -11.50 -9.70 19.39
CA ILE A 188 -11.10 -9.74 17.98
C ILE A 188 -10.29 -11.02 17.73
N GLY A 189 -9.28 -11.30 18.56
CA GLY A 189 -8.42 -12.46 18.40
C GLY A 189 -9.20 -13.77 18.44
N CYS A 190 -10.06 -13.97 19.45
CA CYS A 190 -10.87 -15.19 19.57
C CYS A 190 -11.89 -15.33 18.44
N ALA A 191 -12.57 -14.27 18.02
CA ALA A 191 -13.58 -14.36 16.97
C ALA A 191 -12.98 -14.87 15.65
N PHE A 192 -11.93 -14.22 15.16
CA PHE A 192 -11.25 -14.62 13.93
C PHE A 192 -10.54 -15.97 14.06
N THR A 193 -9.89 -16.24 15.20
CA THR A 193 -9.17 -17.50 15.44
C THR A 193 -10.14 -18.68 15.46
N ARG A 194 -11.18 -18.62 16.29
CA ARG A 194 -12.12 -19.75 16.47
C ARG A 194 -12.87 -20.06 15.18
N PHE A 195 -13.26 -19.03 14.43
CA PHE A 195 -13.87 -19.22 13.11
C PHE A 195 -12.94 -20.00 12.17
N GLN A 196 -11.69 -19.56 12.01
CA GLN A 196 -10.76 -20.19 11.08
C GLN A 196 -10.33 -21.59 11.53
N THR A 197 -10.01 -21.77 12.81
CA THR A 197 -9.66 -23.09 13.35
C THR A 197 -10.79 -24.08 13.05
N LYS A 198 -12.05 -23.72 13.36
CA LYS A 198 -13.22 -24.57 13.09
C LYS A 198 -13.47 -24.79 11.60
N TYR A 199 -13.30 -23.74 10.78
CA TYR A 199 -13.52 -23.81 9.33
C TYR A 199 -12.51 -24.74 8.63
N PHE A 200 -11.24 -24.70 9.04
CA PHE A 200 -10.16 -25.50 8.44
C PHE A 200 -9.92 -26.84 9.15
N GLN A 201 -10.58 -27.09 10.28
CA GLN A 201 -10.41 -28.32 11.07
C GLN A 201 -10.69 -29.56 10.23
N GLY A 202 -9.69 -30.42 10.07
CA GLY A 202 -9.80 -31.67 9.31
C GLY A 202 -10.01 -31.50 7.80
N LYS A 203 -9.96 -30.27 7.27
CA LYS A 203 -10.19 -29.99 5.84
C LYS A 203 -8.99 -30.37 4.96
N TYR A 204 -7.77 -30.21 5.48
CA TYR A 204 -6.53 -30.52 4.77
C TYR A 204 -5.63 -31.43 5.62
N GLY A 205 -5.23 -32.58 5.08
CA GLY A 205 -4.52 -33.62 5.83
C GLY A 205 -3.13 -33.23 6.36
N ASN A 206 -2.50 -32.20 5.77
CA ASN A 206 -1.19 -31.69 6.19
C ASN A 206 -1.27 -30.35 6.93
N LEU A 207 -2.47 -29.86 7.24
CA LEU A 207 -2.68 -28.62 7.99
C LEU A 207 -3.06 -28.94 9.43
N ASP A 208 -2.20 -28.56 10.37
CA ASP A 208 -2.62 -28.47 11.77
C ASP A 208 -3.40 -27.16 11.99
N SER A 209 -4.73 -27.24 11.86
CA SER A 209 -5.64 -26.11 12.06
C SER A 209 -5.54 -25.49 13.46
N SER A 210 -5.01 -26.21 14.46
CA SER A 210 -4.83 -25.67 15.82
C SER A 210 -3.75 -24.59 15.91
N LEU A 211 -2.87 -24.52 14.91
CA LEU A 211 -1.85 -23.48 14.79
C LEU A 211 -2.39 -22.18 14.19
N ILE A 212 -3.57 -22.19 13.56
CA ILE A 212 -4.16 -21.00 12.95
C ILE A 212 -4.69 -20.07 14.04
N SER A 213 -4.26 -18.81 14.00
CA SER A 213 -4.69 -17.75 14.90
C SER A 213 -4.59 -16.40 14.22
N PHE A 214 -5.48 -15.50 14.65
CA PHE A 214 -5.48 -14.10 14.27
C PHE A 214 -5.30 -13.25 15.52
N GLY A 215 -4.56 -12.16 15.38
CA GLY A 215 -4.45 -11.16 16.43
C GLY A 215 -4.22 -9.78 15.82
N PRO A 216 -4.88 -8.74 16.33
CA PRO A 216 -4.90 -7.41 15.70
C PRO A 216 -3.51 -6.75 15.59
N CYS A 217 -2.54 -7.14 16.42
CA CYS A 217 -1.14 -6.70 16.30
C CYS A 217 -0.21 -7.79 15.73
N GLN A 218 -0.47 -9.07 16.00
CA GLN A 218 0.38 -10.17 15.51
C GLN A 218 0.31 -10.30 13.99
N THR A 219 -0.87 -10.09 13.39
CA THR A 219 -1.07 -10.25 11.95
C THR A 219 -0.34 -9.17 11.15
N PRO A 220 -0.40 -7.87 11.51
CA PRO A 220 0.45 -6.86 10.87
C PRO A 220 1.95 -7.09 11.08
N THR A 221 2.35 -7.56 12.26
CA THR A 221 3.76 -7.91 12.54
C THR A 221 4.26 -9.00 11.59
N LEU A 222 3.46 -10.05 11.38
CA LEU A 222 3.73 -11.08 10.37
C LEU A 222 3.69 -10.51 8.94
N GLY A 223 2.79 -9.56 8.69
CA GLY A 223 2.64 -8.84 7.43
C GLY A 223 3.95 -8.25 6.93
N PHE A 224 4.74 -7.60 7.80
CA PHE A 224 6.06 -7.06 7.43
C PHE A 224 7.03 -8.14 6.95
N CYS A 225 7.06 -9.30 7.61
CA CYS A 225 7.92 -10.41 7.23
C CYS A 225 7.53 -10.99 5.86
N VAL A 226 6.22 -11.15 5.61
CA VAL A 226 5.70 -11.65 4.33
C VAL A 226 5.88 -10.62 3.22
N GLU A 227 5.70 -9.33 3.49
CA GLU A 227 5.98 -8.27 2.51
C GLU A 227 7.45 -8.29 2.07
N ARG A 228 8.39 -8.47 3.02
CA ARG A 228 9.80 -8.65 2.68
C ARG A 228 10.02 -9.92 1.85
N HIS A 229 9.38 -11.03 2.21
CA HIS A 229 9.43 -12.27 1.42
C HIS A 229 8.97 -12.02 -0.03
N ASP A 230 7.85 -11.35 -0.24
CA ASP A 230 7.31 -11.07 -1.58
C ASP A 230 8.25 -10.18 -2.40
N LYS A 231 8.88 -9.18 -1.76
CA LYS A 231 9.92 -8.34 -2.40
C LYS A 231 11.13 -9.16 -2.84
N ILE A 232 11.53 -10.16 -2.05
CA ILE A 232 12.62 -11.07 -2.41
C ILE A 232 12.23 -11.95 -3.60
N GLN A 233 11.03 -12.55 -3.57
CA GLN A 233 10.57 -13.47 -4.62
C GLN A 233 10.32 -12.76 -5.96
N SER A 234 9.86 -11.51 -5.93
CA SER A 234 9.57 -10.72 -7.13
C SER A 234 10.78 -9.94 -7.67
N PHE A 235 11.89 -9.92 -6.94
CA PHE A 235 13.10 -9.20 -7.34
C PHE A 235 13.73 -9.82 -8.59
N LYS A 236 14.00 -8.99 -9.59
CA LYS A 236 14.74 -9.38 -10.80
C LYS A 236 16.10 -8.71 -10.76
N PRO A 237 17.20 -9.46 -10.58
CA PRO A 237 18.54 -8.90 -10.62
C PRO A 237 18.83 -8.22 -11.95
N GLU A 238 19.32 -7.00 -11.90
CA GLU A 238 19.81 -6.25 -13.05
C GLU A 238 21.34 -6.23 -13.02
N THR A 239 21.94 -6.52 -14.18
CA THR A 239 23.38 -6.41 -14.35
C THR A 239 23.76 -4.94 -14.45
N TYR A 240 24.81 -4.55 -13.74
CA TYR A 240 25.40 -3.22 -13.82
C TYR A 240 26.92 -3.32 -13.88
N TRP A 241 27.55 -2.28 -14.41
CA TRP A 241 28.98 -2.21 -14.56
C TRP A 241 29.54 -1.02 -13.77
N VAL A 242 30.68 -1.25 -13.12
CA VAL A 242 31.43 -0.24 -12.37
C VAL A 242 32.83 -0.17 -12.95
N ILE A 243 33.30 1.05 -13.22
CA ILE A 243 34.70 1.25 -13.63
C ILE A 243 35.54 1.32 -12.36
N GLN A 244 36.55 0.47 -12.28
CA GLN A 244 37.53 0.50 -11.20
C GLN A 244 38.89 0.84 -11.79
N ALA A 245 39.50 1.91 -11.28
CA ALA A 245 40.85 2.31 -11.65
C ALA A 245 41.80 2.07 -10.47
N LYS A 246 43.04 1.69 -10.76
CA LYS A 246 44.14 1.62 -9.81
C LYS A 246 45.27 2.54 -10.24
N VAL A 247 45.78 3.31 -9.30
CA VAL A 247 46.84 4.31 -9.55
C VAL A 247 47.94 4.21 -8.49
N PHE A 248 49.17 4.54 -8.86
CA PHE A 248 50.30 4.57 -7.91
C PHE A 248 51.24 5.75 -8.20
N LYS A 249 52.05 6.11 -7.20
CA LYS A 249 53.09 7.15 -7.31
C LYS A 249 54.43 6.51 -6.92
N GLY A 250 55.40 6.48 -7.83
CA GLY A 250 56.73 5.93 -7.55
C GLY A 250 56.74 4.42 -7.21
N LYS A 251 57.21 4.06 -6.00
CA LYS A 251 57.29 2.68 -5.50
C LYS A 251 56.17 2.32 -4.50
N ASP A 252 55.18 3.21 -4.34
CA ASP A 252 54.10 3.01 -3.38
C ASP A 252 53.10 1.96 -3.88
N SER A 253 52.35 1.35 -2.96
CA SER A 253 51.27 0.41 -3.28
C SER A 253 50.17 1.09 -4.11
N PRO A 254 49.56 0.38 -5.09
CA PRO A 254 48.49 0.95 -5.91
C PRO A 254 47.21 1.18 -5.09
N ILE A 255 46.67 2.39 -5.22
CA ILE A 255 45.41 2.83 -4.62
C ILE A 255 44.27 2.46 -5.56
N THR A 256 43.19 1.90 -5.03
CA THR A 256 41.95 1.70 -5.79
C THR A 256 41.09 2.95 -5.72
N LEU A 257 40.60 3.39 -6.88
CA LEU A 257 39.74 4.56 -7.01
C LEU A 257 38.29 4.14 -7.27
N ASP A 258 37.37 4.87 -6.65
CA ASP A 258 35.93 4.79 -6.89
C ASP A 258 35.53 5.74 -8.02
N TRP A 259 34.72 5.26 -8.95
CA TRP A 259 34.25 6.07 -10.08
C TRP A 259 33.13 7.02 -9.65
N ASP A 260 33.22 8.29 -10.03
CA ASP A 260 32.28 9.32 -9.56
C ASP A 260 30.84 9.09 -10.06
N ARG A 261 30.67 8.42 -11.21
CA ARG A 261 29.33 8.02 -11.71
C ARG A 261 28.77 6.78 -11.01
N VAL A 262 29.54 6.15 -10.13
CA VAL A 262 29.21 4.97 -9.33
C VAL A 262 28.98 3.70 -10.17
N ARG A 263 28.00 3.68 -11.07
CA ARG A 263 27.63 2.52 -11.90
C ARG A 263 26.86 2.91 -13.16
N VAL A 264 26.84 2.02 -14.15
CA VAL A 264 25.96 2.09 -15.33
C VAL A 264 25.26 0.75 -15.56
N PHE A 265 24.06 0.77 -16.13
CA PHE A 265 23.26 -0.44 -16.43
C PHE A 265 23.31 -0.83 -17.92
N ASP A 266 24.17 -0.18 -18.69
CA ASP A 266 24.40 -0.50 -20.10
C ASP A 266 25.88 -0.86 -20.31
N ARG A 267 26.11 -2.04 -20.89
CA ARG A 267 27.45 -2.57 -21.11
C ARG A 267 28.24 -1.75 -22.13
N GLU A 268 27.59 -1.32 -23.21
CA GLU A 268 28.24 -0.59 -24.30
C GLU A 268 28.66 0.80 -23.84
N ILE A 269 27.81 1.47 -23.06
CA ILE A 269 28.13 2.74 -22.40
C ILE A 269 29.27 2.55 -21.39
N GLY A 270 29.23 1.50 -20.56
CA GLY A 270 30.32 1.18 -19.64
C GLY A 270 31.65 0.92 -20.37
N GLN A 271 31.61 0.19 -21.48
CA GLN A 271 32.78 -0.08 -22.31
C GLN A 271 33.31 1.18 -23.01
N MET A 272 32.43 2.08 -23.44
CA MET A 272 32.78 3.39 -24.01
C MET A 272 33.59 4.20 -23.00
N PHE A 273 33.11 4.35 -21.76
CA PHE A 273 33.82 5.09 -20.72
C PHE A 273 35.18 4.46 -20.36
N VAL A 274 35.27 3.13 -20.34
CA VAL A 274 36.55 2.42 -20.16
C VAL A 274 37.51 2.70 -21.30
N ASN A 275 37.04 2.71 -22.55
CA ASN A 275 37.89 2.99 -23.71
C ASN A 275 38.41 4.43 -23.68
N MET A 276 37.59 5.39 -23.24
CA MET A 276 37.99 6.78 -23.02
C MET A 276 39.07 6.89 -21.94
N ALA A 277 38.88 6.22 -20.79
CA ALA A 277 39.82 6.27 -19.68
C ALA A 277 41.13 5.50 -19.93
N LYS A 278 41.08 4.34 -20.62
CA LYS A 278 42.25 3.51 -20.96
C LYS A 278 43.27 4.21 -21.87
N SER A 279 42.85 5.25 -22.59
CA SER A 279 43.76 6.04 -23.41
C SER A 279 44.71 6.90 -22.58
N ALA A 280 44.36 7.19 -21.32
CA ALA A 280 45.18 7.95 -20.38
C ALA A 280 46.14 7.02 -19.63
N ARG A 281 47.42 7.40 -19.57
CA ARG A 281 48.46 6.70 -18.77
C ARG A 281 48.69 7.33 -17.40
N GLU A 282 48.16 8.53 -17.20
CA GLU A 282 48.35 9.34 -16.01
C GLU A 282 46.99 9.75 -15.44
N ALA A 283 46.92 9.81 -14.12
CA ALA A 283 45.80 10.33 -13.35
C ALA A 283 46.22 11.65 -12.71
N LEU A 284 45.52 12.73 -13.04
CA LEU A 284 45.77 14.07 -12.50
C LEU A 284 45.01 14.27 -11.19
N VAL A 285 45.68 14.71 -10.13
CA VAL A 285 45.01 15.12 -8.90
C VAL A 285 44.34 16.47 -9.10
N GLU A 286 43.00 16.49 -9.19
CA GLU A 286 42.22 17.73 -9.36
C GLU A 286 42.02 18.48 -8.06
N SER A 287 41.80 17.75 -6.97
CA SER A 287 41.59 18.34 -5.65
C SER A 287 41.94 17.36 -4.53
N VAL A 288 42.40 17.93 -3.41
CA VAL A 288 42.61 17.22 -2.16
C VAL A 288 41.82 17.94 -1.07
N SER A 289 40.84 17.26 -0.49
CA SER A 289 39.97 17.78 0.56
C SER A 289 40.26 17.05 1.87
N LYS A 290 40.68 17.79 2.91
CA LYS A 290 40.82 17.28 4.28
C LYS A 290 39.78 17.97 5.16
N LYS A 291 38.83 17.21 5.70
CA LYS A 291 37.77 17.74 6.57
C LYS A 291 37.77 16.97 7.88
N GLU A 292 37.90 17.68 9.00
CA GLU A 292 37.65 17.11 10.32
C GLU A 292 36.14 16.82 10.43
N LYS A 293 35.80 15.58 10.78
CA LYS A 293 34.43 15.13 11.01
C LYS A 293 34.34 14.46 12.38
N ALA A 294 33.14 14.50 12.95
CA ALA A 294 32.83 13.83 14.19
C ALA A 294 31.81 12.71 13.95
N LYS A 295 32.11 11.50 14.45
CA LYS A 295 31.13 10.44 14.63
C LYS A 295 30.52 10.65 16.01
N GLN A 296 29.25 11.03 16.01
CA GLN A 296 28.56 11.39 17.24
C GLN A 296 28.37 10.15 18.13
N ARG A 297 28.54 10.35 19.45
CA ARG A 297 28.20 9.37 20.48
C ARG A 297 26.72 9.00 20.44
N PRO A 298 26.31 7.84 20.99
CA PRO A 298 24.93 7.40 20.94
C PRO A 298 23.99 8.31 21.75
N LEU A 299 22.69 8.25 21.44
CA LEU A 299 21.63 8.77 22.32
C LEU A 299 21.52 7.87 23.57
N ALA A 300 20.87 8.36 24.62
CA ALA A 300 20.60 7.53 25.80
C ALA A 300 19.75 6.31 25.42
N LEU A 301 19.98 5.19 26.10
CA LEU A 301 19.42 3.89 25.72
C LEU A 301 17.93 3.80 26.10
N ASN A 302 17.07 3.53 25.12
CA ASN A 302 15.67 3.16 25.34
C ASN A 302 15.45 1.65 25.10
N THR A 303 14.21 1.19 25.29
CA THR A 303 13.86 -0.22 25.10
C THR A 303 14.10 -0.72 23.68
N VAL A 304 13.70 0.05 22.68
CA VAL A 304 13.81 -0.36 21.27
C VAL A 304 15.26 -0.58 20.87
N GLU A 305 16.15 0.37 21.20
CA GLU A 305 17.57 0.24 20.84
C GLU A 305 18.25 -0.90 21.61
N MET A 306 17.88 -1.11 22.89
CA MET A 306 18.34 -2.27 23.66
C MET A 306 17.98 -3.58 22.96
N LEU A 307 16.72 -3.75 22.53
CA LEU A 307 16.26 -4.97 21.87
C LEU A 307 16.94 -5.18 20.50
N ARG A 308 17.11 -4.11 19.72
CA ARG A 308 17.77 -4.17 18.40
C ARG A 308 19.22 -4.63 18.52
N VAL A 309 19.98 -4.07 19.46
CA VAL A 309 21.39 -4.44 19.65
C VAL A 309 21.52 -5.81 20.30
N ALA A 310 20.66 -6.16 21.26
CA ALA A 310 20.66 -7.49 21.84
C ALA A 310 20.40 -8.59 20.79
N SER A 311 19.50 -8.36 19.84
CA SER A 311 19.30 -9.32 18.73
C SER A 311 20.48 -9.33 17.76
N SER A 312 20.87 -8.18 17.22
CA SER A 312 21.87 -8.10 16.15
C SER A 312 23.31 -8.41 16.61
N ALA A 313 23.71 -7.96 17.80
CA ALA A 313 25.07 -8.13 18.32
C ALA A 313 25.19 -9.24 19.37
N LEU A 314 24.17 -9.45 20.22
CA LEU A 314 24.21 -10.46 21.27
C LEU A 314 23.48 -11.76 20.88
N GLY A 315 22.77 -11.80 19.75
CA GLY A 315 22.03 -12.98 19.30
C GLY A 315 20.89 -13.37 20.24
N MET A 316 20.41 -12.46 21.09
CA MET A 316 19.32 -12.67 22.05
C MET A 316 17.99 -12.25 21.41
N GLY A 317 17.00 -13.14 21.41
CA GLY A 317 15.65 -12.79 20.93
C GLY A 317 15.02 -11.67 21.80
N PRO A 318 14.08 -10.87 21.25
CA PRO A 318 13.51 -9.72 21.97
C PRO A 318 12.88 -10.09 23.32
N GLN A 319 12.11 -11.18 23.38
CA GLN A 319 11.45 -11.63 24.62
C GLN A 319 12.47 -12.09 25.67
N HIS A 320 13.51 -12.82 25.25
CA HIS A 320 14.59 -13.28 26.14
C HIS A 320 15.36 -12.08 26.71
N THR A 321 15.66 -11.09 25.85
CA THR A 321 16.32 -9.84 26.26
C THR A 321 15.50 -9.10 27.33
N MET A 322 14.19 -8.94 27.11
CA MET A 322 13.32 -8.25 28.06
C MET A 322 13.25 -8.98 29.42
N GLN A 323 13.18 -10.32 29.42
CA GLN A 323 13.20 -11.12 30.66
C GLN A 323 14.51 -10.95 31.44
N ILE A 324 15.65 -10.90 30.75
CA ILE A 324 16.95 -10.65 31.39
C ILE A 324 17.01 -9.22 31.94
N ALA A 325 16.57 -8.23 31.16
CA ALA A 325 16.57 -6.83 31.58
C ALA A 325 15.68 -6.61 32.81
N GLU A 326 14.47 -7.19 32.84
CA GLU A 326 13.59 -7.16 34.01
C GLU A 326 14.23 -7.79 35.25
N ARG A 327 14.97 -8.90 35.06
CA ARG A 327 15.70 -9.55 36.16
C ARG A 327 16.82 -8.63 36.69
N LEU A 328 17.59 -8.00 35.80
CA LEU A 328 18.64 -7.04 36.18
C LEU A 328 18.05 -5.85 36.96
N TYR A 329 16.92 -5.32 36.50
CA TYR A 329 16.18 -4.26 37.19
C TYR A 329 15.71 -4.69 38.58
N THR A 330 15.10 -5.88 38.68
CA THR A 330 14.58 -6.42 39.94
C THR A 330 15.69 -6.67 40.98
N GLN A 331 16.92 -6.88 40.51
CA GLN A 331 18.13 -7.04 41.33
C GLN A 331 18.87 -5.71 41.60
N GLY A 332 18.33 -4.59 41.11
CA GLY A 332 18.86 -3.23 41.30
C GLY A 332 20.08 -2.89 40.45
N TYR A 333 20.38 -3.66 39.38
CA TYR A 333 21.54 -3.40 38.52
C TYR A 333 21.28 -2.34 37.46
N ILE A 334 20.04 -2.21 36.98
CA ILE A 334 19.66 -1.23 35.96
C ILE A 334 18.38 -0.50 36.34
N SER A 335 18.12 0.65 35.71
CA SER A 335 16.82 1.31 35.75
C SER A 335 15.77 0.51 34.99
N TYR A 336 14.51 0.90 35.11
CA TYR A 336 13.39 0.18 34.52
C TYR A 336 13.54 0.03 32.99
N PRO A 337 13.51 -1.20 32.44
CA PRO A 337 13.94 -1.48 31.07
C PRO A 337 12.83 -1.30 30.02
N ARG A 338 11.66 -0.82 30.42
CA ARG A 338 10.52 -0.50 29.55
C ARG A 338 10.31 1.01 29.53
N THR A 339 11.01 1.67 28.62
CA THR A 339 10.97 3.12 28.45
C THR A 339 11.21 3.52 27.01
N GLU A 340 10.48 4.53 26.56
CA GLU A 340 10.66 5.18 25.26
C GLU A 340 11.63 6.37 25.34
N THR A 341 11.94 6.84 26.55
CA THR A 341 12.78 8.00 26.81
C THR A 341 14.25 7.77 26.43
N THR A 342 14.80 8.75 25.70
CA THR A 342 16.22 8.83 25.29
C THR A 342 16.91 10.09 25.83
N HIS A 343 16.28 10.75 26.80
CA HIS A 343 16.75 11.98 27.45
C HIS A 343 16.96 11.76 28.96
N TYR A 344 18.17 12.04 29.47
CA TYR A 344 18.41 12.03 30.92
C TYR A 344 17.74 13.23 31.59
N PRO A 345 16.99 13.07 32.69
CA PRO A 345 16.38 14.20 33.35
C PRO A 345 17.45 15.06 34.04
N GLU A 346 17.21 16.38 34.11
CA GLU A 346 18.21 17.35 34.59
C GLU A 346 18.64 17.13 36.05
N ASN A 347 17.83 16.42 36.84
CA ASN A 347 18.13 16.04 38.22
C ASN A 347 18.86 14.69 38.37
N PHE A 348 19.19 14.00 37.27
CA PHE A 348 19.86 12.70 37.31
C PHE A 348 21.36 12.84 37.64
N ASP A 349 21.84 12.12 38.66
CA ASP A 349 23.26 12.15 39.05
C ASP A 349 24.13 11.25 38.14
N LEU A 350 24.40 11.75 36.93
CA LEU A 350 25.25 11.07 35.95
C LEU A 350 26.65 10.77 36.49
N LYS A 351 27.22 11.68 37.30
CA LYS A 351 28.57 11.54 37.85
C LYS A 351 28.62 10.47 38.93
N GLY A 352 27.61 10.40 39.79
CA GLY A 352 27.44 9.33 40.78
C GLY A 352 27.33 7.96 40.12
N THR A 353 26.49 7.85 39.09
CA THR A 353 26.33 6.61 38.32
C THR A 353 27.62 6.18 37.62
N LEU A 354 28.35 7.11 36.99
CA LEU A 354 29.64 6.82 36.35
C LEU A 354 30.70 6.37 37.36
N LYS A 355 30.76 6.98 38.55
CA LYS A 355 31.72 6.61 39.62
C LYS A 355 31.60 5.16 40.05
N GLN A 356 30.39 4.59 40.06
CA GLN A 356 30.20 3.18 40.43
C GLN A 356 30.95 2.22 39.50
N GLN A 357 31.19 2.64 38.25
CA GLN A 357 31.81 1.82 37.22
C GLN A 357 33.36 1.91 37.19
N ALA A 358 33.96 2.76 38.02
CA ALA A 358 35.40 3.08 37.99
C ALA A 358 36.34 1.95 38.44
N ASN A 359 35.79 0.84 38.95
CA ASN A 359 36.56 -0.32 39.46
C ASN A 359 36.41 -1.58 38.59
N CYS A 360 35.63 -1.54 37.51
CA CYS A 360 35.47 -2.68 36.62
C CYS A 360 36.67 -2.82 35.68
N SER A 361 37.33 -3.97 35.62
CA SER A 361 38.54 -4.19 34.82
C SER A 361 38.38 -3.90 33.32
N TYR A 362 37.16 -4.01 32.79
CA TYR A 362 36.88 -3.84 31.36
C TYR A 362 36.83 -2.37 30.88
N TRP A 363 36.58 -1.43 31.79
CA TRP A 363 36.42 0.00 31.45
C TRP A 363 36.88 0.96 32.56
N ALA A 364 37.59 0.48 33.59
CA ALA A 364 38.05 1.29 34.71
C ALA A 364 38.90 2.48 34.27
N GLU A 365 39.86 2.26 33.36
CA GLU A 365 40.77 3.31 32.89
C GLU A 365 40.01 4.41 32.12
N PRO A 366 39.24 4.13 31.06
CA PRO A 366 38.42 5.15 30.39
C PRO A 366 37.48 5.91 31.35
N VAL A 367 36.87 5.21 32.30
CA VAL A 367 35.95 5.84 33.28
C VAL A 367 36.70 6.76 34.24
N ARG A 368 37.87 6.36 34.74
CA ARG A 368 38.69 7.21 35.64
C ARG A 368 39.17 8.47 34.92
N THR A 369 39.61 8.34 33.67
CA THR A 369 40.00 9.47 32.82
C THR A 369 38.83 10.42 32.62
N LEU A 370 37.65 9.91 32.25
CA LEU A 370 36.45 10.73 32.05
C LEU A 370 36.00 11.45 33.32
N ILE A 371 36.15 10.83 34.50
CA ILE A 371 35.86 11.48 35.79
C ILE A 371 36.87 12.61 36.07
N SER A 372 38.15 12.44 35.73
CA SER A 372 39.18 13.47 35.94
C SER A 372 39.09 14.64 34.97
N GLU A 373 38.79 14.39 33.69
CA GLU A 373 38.66 15.42 32.65
C GLU A 373 37.31 16.16 32.73
N GLY A 374 36.31 15.51 33.31
CA GLY A 374 34.94 16.00 33.39
C GLY A 374 34.04 15.30 32.37
N ILE A 375 32.85 14.89 32.82
CA ILE A 375 31.86 14.24 31.97
C ILE A 375 31.36 15.21 30.89
N ASN A 376 31.14 14.70 29.68
CA ASN A 376 30.48 15.47 28.64
C ASN A 376 28.97 15.51 28.91
N ARG A 377 28.30 16.59 28.50
CA ARG A 377 26.83 16.62 28.56
C ARG A 377 26.29 15.56 27.59
N PRO A 378 25.40 14.65 28.02
CA PRO A 378 24.81 13.68 27.11
C PRO A 378 24.00 14.39 26.01
N ARG A 379 23.85 13.72 24.87
CA ARG A 379 23.05 14.26 23.75
C ARG A 379 21.60 14.41 24.16
N LYS A 380 20.96 15.50 23.73
CA LYS A 380 19.53 15.72 23.95
C LYS A 380 18.72 14.74 23.10
N GLY A 381 18.01 13.82 23.75
CA GLY A 381 17.02 12.94 23.13
C GLY A 381 15.58 13.44 23.34
N VAL A 382 14.65 12.50 23.32
CA VAL A 382 13.21 12.69 23.57
C VAL A 382 12.88 12.23 24.98
N ASP A 383 12.10 13.02 25.71
CA ASP A 383 11.52 12.66 27.00
C ASP A 383 10.06 12.27 26.78
N ALA A 384 9.74 10.98 26.98
CA ALA A 384 8.39 10.45 26.81
C ALA A 384 7.53 10.66 28.07
N GLY A 385 8.13 11.16 29.17
CA GLY A 385 7.43 11.38 30.44
C GLY A 385 7.12 10.09 31.22
N ASP A 386 7.77 8.98 30.86
CA ASP A 386 7.62 7.67 31.50
C ASP A 386 8.71 7.44 32.56
N HIS A 387 9.92 7.11 32.13
CA HIS A 387 11.07 6.72 32.96
C HIS A 387 12.35 7.36 32.41
N PRO A 388 13.41 7.50 33.22
CA PRO A 388 14.74 7.80 32.70
C PRO A 388 15.25 6.70 31.76
N PRO A 389 16.23 7.00 30.89
CA PRO A 389 16.85 6.01 30.02
C PRO A 389 17.40 4.79 30.80
N ILE A 390 17.53 3.67 30.11
CA ILE A 390 18.06 2.41 30.66
C ILE A 390 19.52 2.63 31.05
N THR A 391 19.81 2.59 32.35
CA THR A 391 21.11 2.95 32.93
C THR A 391 21.58 1.97 33.99
N PRO A 392 22.91 1.77 34.16
CA PRO A 392 23.44 0.93 35.22
C PRO A 392 23.32 1.64 36.57
N MET A 393 22.59 1.06 37.53
CA MET A 393 22.31 1.65 38.85
C MET A 393 23.19 1.09 39.96
N ARG A 394 23.84 -0.06 39.70
CA ARG A 394 24.79 -0.73 40.59
C ARG A 394 25.89 -1.40 39.78
N ALA A 395 27.14 -1.35 40.27
CA ALA A 395 28.25 -2.13 39.72
C ALA A 395 28.00 -3.65 39.85
N ALA A 396 28.44 -4.42 38.87
CA ALA A 396 28.29 -5.88 38.83
C ALA A 396 29.56 -6.55 38.30
N THR A 397 29.66 -7.87 38.49
CA THR A 397 30.69 -8.72 37.89
C THR A 397 30.06 -9.86 37.09
N GLU A 398 30.81 -10.44 36.16
CA GLU A 398 30.33 -11.56 35.34
C GLU A 398 29.89 -12.77 36.19
N ASN A 399 30.60 -13.04 37.29
CA ASN A 399 30.27 -14.10 38.24
C ASN A 399 28.92 -13.89 38.94
N GLU A 400 28.52 -12.65 39.19
CA GLU A 400 27.26 -12.32 39.85
C GLU A 400 26.05 -12.47 38.91
N LEU A 401 26.22 -12.15 37.62
CA LEU A 401 25.11 -12.05 36.66
C LEU A 401 24.95 -13.30 35.78
N GLY A 402 25.98 -14.14 35.69
CA GLY A 402 26.06 -15.23 34.72
C GLY A 402 26.17 -14.72 33.28
N SER A 403 26.33 -15.64 32.32
CA SER A 403 26.69 -15.29 30.92
C SER A 403 25.74 -14.28 30.26
N ASP A 404 24.47 -14.62 30.03
CA ASP A 404 23.55 -13.72 29.33
C ASP A 404 23.21 -12.45 30.13
N GLY A 405 23.15 -12.57 31.47
CA GLY A 405 22.93 -11.41 32.34
C GLY A 405 24.08 -10.40 32.25
N TRP A 406 25.32 -10.90 32.26
CA TRP A 406 26.52 -10.08 32.10
C TRP A 406 26.60 -9.45 30.72
N ARG A 407 26.38 -10.21 29.64
CA ARG A 407 26.47 -9.71 28.25
C ARG A 407 25.53 -8.52 28.01
N LEU A 408 24.30 -8.58 28.50
CA LEU A 408 23.35 -7.47 28.39
C LEU A 408 23.74 -6.29 29.30
N TYR A 409 24.12 -6.56 30.54
CA TYR A 409 24.57 -5.53 31.49
C TYR A 409 25.82 -4.79 31.00
N GLU A 410 26.80 -5.51 30.46
CA GLU A 410 28.01 -4.96 29.86
C GLU A 410 27.67 -3.99 28.73
N TYR A 411 26.76 -4.37 27.83
CA TYR A 411 26.31 -3.47 26.77
C TYR A 411 25.64 -2.21 27.34
N ILE A 412 24.67 -2.36 28.26
CA ILE A 412 23.99 -1.22 28.90
C ILE A 412 25.01 -0.28 29.56
N THR A 413 26.01 -0.84 30.23
CA THR A 413 27.03 -0.07 30.95
C THR A 413 27.97 0.65 29.98
N ARG A 414 28.49 -0.04 28.96
CA ARG A 414 29.35 0.57 27.93
C ARG A 414 28.61 1.65 27.14
N HIS A 415 27.33 1.42 26.84
CA HIS A 415 26.47 2.39 26.17
C HIS A 415 26.27 3.63 27.04
N PHE A 416 25.97 3.47 28.33
CA PHE A 416 25.89 4.59 29.27
C PHE A 416 27.19 5.39 29.36
N ILE A 417 28.34 4.72 29.48
CA ILE A 417 29.65 5.41 29.51
C ILE A 417 29.84 6.20 28.21
N ALA A 418 29.50 5.62 27.06
CA ALA A 418 29.60 6.28 25.77
C ALA A 418 28.73 7.54 25.64
N THR A 419 27.52 7.58 26.22
CA THR A 419 26.64 8.75 26.12
C THR A 419 27.19 9.98 26.85
N VAL A 420 27.99 9.76 27.90
CA VAL A 420 28.68 10.82 28.68
C VAL A 420 30.15 11.04 28.27
N SER A 421 30.65 10.29 27.29
CA SER A 421 31.96 10.49 26.66
C SER A 421 31.94 11.59 25.59
N GLN A 422 33.12 11.91 25.04
CA GLN A 422 33.26 12.80 23.88
C GLN A 422 32.94 12.07 22.56
N ASP A 423 32.59 12.84 21.53
CA ASP A 423 32.41 12.30 20.18
C ASP A 423 33.75 11.81 19.60
N CYS A 424 33.68 10.80 18.72
CA CYS A 424 34.86 10.31 18.01
C CYS A 424 35.22 11.29 16.90
N LYS A 425 36.45 11.81 16.91
CA LYS A 425 36.94 12.77 15.90
C LYS A 425 37.88 12.08 14.93
N TYR A 426 37.66 12.31 13.64
CA TYR A 426 38.50 11.75 12.58
C TYR A 426 38.67 12.74 11.44
N LEU A 427 39.80 12.62 10.74
CA LEU A 427 40.09 13.37 9.52
C LEU A 427 39.63 12.54 8.33
N GLN A 428 38.67 13.05 7.56
CA GLN A 428 38.32 12.48 6.26
C GLN A 428 39.14 13.17 5.17
N THR A 429 39.98 12.40 4.49
CA THR A 429 40.74 12.86 3.33
C THR A 429 40.09 12.28 2.09
N THR A 430 39.71 13.13 1.14
CA THR A 430 39.20 12.73 -0.18
C THR A 430 40.10 13.33 -1.24
N ILE A 431 40.63 12.48 -2.11
CA ILE A 431 41.46 12.86 -3.26
C ILE A 431 40.64 12.59 -4.52
N SER A 432 40.45 13.62 -5.34
CA SER A 432 39.79 13.51 -6.64
C SER A 432 40.83 13.45 -7.76
N PHE A 433 40.68 12.47 -8.64
CA PHE A 433 41.54 12.18 -9.76
C PHE A 433 40.78 12.32 -11.07
N GLN A 434 41.43 12.90 -12.07
CA GLN A 434 40.94 12.93 -13.44
C GLN A 434 41.78 11.97 -14.29
N ILE A 435 41.11 10.99 -14.92
CA ILE A 435 41.74 10.02 -15.83
C ILE A 435 41.08 10.17 -17.21
N GLY A 436 41.76 10.86 -18.13
CA GLY A 436 41.16 11.25 -19.41
C GLY A 436 39.99 12.20 -19.20
N ALA A 437 38.79 11.81 -19.62
CA ALA A 437 37.56 12.58 -19.44
C ALA A 437 36.74 12.18 -18.19
N GLU A 438 37.17 11.16 -17.44
CA GLU A 438 36.40 10.61 -16.33
C GLU A 438 37.00 10.94 -14.96
N GLY A 439 36.12 11.30 -14.03
CA GLY A 439 36.44 11.61 -12.63
C GLY A 439 36.37 10.37 -11.74
N PHE A 440 37.33 10.27 -10.82
CA PHE A 440 37.42 9.24 -9.82
C PHE A 440 37.77 9.85 -8.47
N SER A 441 37.47 9.17 -7.39
CA SER A 441 37.82 9.60 -6.05
C SER A 441 38.31 8.45 -5.18
N SER A 442 39.15 8.78 -4.19
CA SER A 442 39.53 7.87 -3.12
C SER A 442 39.38 8.58 -1.79
N THR A 443 38.77 7.89 -0.82
CA THR A 443 38.49 8.44 0.51
C THR A 443 39.14 7.57 1.57
N GLY A 444 39.90 8.19 2.47
CA GLY A 444 40.51 7.54 3.62
C GLY A 444 40.18 8.28 4.92
N LYS A 445 40.09 7.55 6.01
CA LYS A 445 39.81 8.10 7.35
C LYS A 445 41.00 7.89 8.28
N THR A 446 41.42 8.96 8.96
CA THR A 446 42.46 8.89 9.99
C THR A 446 41.86 9.28 11.34
N LEU A 447 41.95 8.39 12.33
CA LEU A 447 41.46 8.65 13.67
C LEU A 447 42.29 9.77 14.33
N LEU A 448 41.61 10.79 14.90
CA LEU A 448 42.24 11.86 15.69
C LEU A 448 42.02 11.63 17.18
N SER A 449 40.79 11.30 17.56
CA SER A 449 40.41 10.96 18.94
C SER A 449 39.33 9.89 18.92
N ALA A 450 39.57 8.80 19.67
CA ALA A 450 38.61 7.69 19.78
C ALA A 450 37.29 8.14 20.43
N GLY A 451 37.33 9.06 21.40
CA GLY A 451 36.15 9.45 22.16
C GLY A 451 35.40 8.22 22.69
N PHE A 452 34.07 8.20 22.52
CA PHE A 452 33.24 7.08 22.98
C PHE A 452 33.57 5.72 22.34
N THR A 453 34.26 5.67 21.19
CA THR A 453 34.58 4.39 20.54
C THR A 453 35.69 3.61 21.25
N GLU A 454 36.36 4.20 22.24
CA GLU A 454 37.29 3.48 23.13
C GLU A 454 36.53 2.46 24.00
N VAL A 455 35.37 2.85 24.53
CA VAL A 455 34.51 1.95 25.34
C VAL A 455 33.56 1.11 24.48
N MET A 456 33.25 1.56 23.26
CA MET A 456 32.46 0.83 22.25
C MET A 456 33.30 0.55 20.99
N PRO A 457 34.28 -0.39 21.04
CA PRO A 457 35.24 -0.61 19.95
C PRO A 457 34.61 -1.07 18.63
N TRP A 458 33.46 -1.75 18.66
CA TRP A 458 32.71 -2.13 17.46
C TRP A 458 32.12 -0.94 16.69
N GLN A 459 32.12 0.26 17.28
CA GLN A 459 31.79 1.51 16.59
C GLN A 459 33.03 2.33 16.22
N GLY A 460 34.25 1.80 16.38
CA GLY A 460 35.49 2.47 15.99
C GLY A 460 35.58 2.80 14.50
N ILE A 461 36.45 3.74 14.16
CA ILE A 461 36.87 3.96 12.78
C ILE A 461 37.87 2.85 12.42
N PRO A 462 37.65 2.08 11.34
CA PRO A 462 38.59 1.05 10.90
C PRO A 462 39.98 1.64 10.66
N LEU A 463 41.02 0.86 10.97
CA LEU A 463 42.38 1.18 10.56
C LEU A 463 42.49 0.93 9.04
N GLU A 464 42.38 2.00 8.27
CA GLU A 464 42.66 2.03 6.83
C GLU A 464 44.13 2.42 6.61
N GLU A 465 44.73 1.96 5.51
CA GLU A 465 46.04 2.46 5.09
C GLU A 465 45.94 3.97 4.81
N ALA A 466 46.88 4.74 5.33
CA ALA A 466 46.89 6.19 5.12
C ALA A 466 47.03 6.48 3.62
N LEU A 467 46.13 7.32 3.08
CA LEU A 467 46.26 7.79 1.71
C LEU A 467 47.59 8.53 1.53
N PRO A 468 48.30 8.36 0.39
CA PRO A 468 49.57 9.00 0.17
C PRO A 468 49.44 10.52 0.11
N SER A 469 50.48 11.20 0.58
CA SER A 469 50.55 12.65 0.53
C SER A 469 50.70 13.13 -0.91
N CYS A 470 49.78 13.96 -1.38
CA CYS A 470 49.79 14.56 -2.70
C CYS A 470 49.21 15.98 -2.67
N GLU A 471 49.54 16.76 -3.70
CA GLU A 471 49.04 18.11 -3.92
C GLU A 471 48.22 18.19 -5.21
N LYS A 472 47.39 19.23 -5.32
CA LYS A 472 46.66 19.51 -6.57
C LYS A 472 47.66 19.72 -7.71
N GLY A 473 47.46 19.00 -8.81
CA GLY A 473 48.35 19.02 -9.96
C GLY A 473 49.35 17.86 -10.00
N ASP A 474 49.45 17.05 -8.93
CA ASP A 474 50.27 15.84 -8.95
C ASP A 474 49.78 14.83 -9.99
N LEU A 475 50.72 14.11 -10.60
CA LEU A 475 50.44 13.03 -11.56
C LEU A 475 50.75 11.67 -10.92
N PHE A 476 49.80 10.74 -11.07
CA PHE A 476 49.93 9.34 -10.69
C PHE A 476 49.92 8.45 -11.93
N THR A 477 50.66 7.36 -11.91
CA THR A 477 50.65 6.38 -13.01
C THR A 477 49.41 5.50 -12.88
N VAL A 478 48.68 5.33 -13.99
CA VAL A 478 47.55 4.38 -14.05
C VAL A 478 48.12 2.97 -14.20
N ASP A 479 47.86 2.12 -13.21
CA ASP A 479 48.24 0.70 -13.20
C ASP A 479 47.22 -0.12 -14.01
N GLU A 480 45.95 0.06 -13.69
CA GLU A 480 44.88 -0.77 -14.21
C GLU A 480 43.55 -0.02 -14.29
N ILE A 481 42.81 -0.23 -15.38
CA ILE A 481 41.40 0.19 -15.51
C ILE A 481 40.59 -1.01 -15.97
N LYS A 482 39.63 -1.42 -15.12
CA LYS A 482 38.76 -2.57 -15.34
C LYS A 482 37.29 -2.16 -15.34
N LEU A 483 36.52 -2.79 -16.21
CA LEU A 483 35.07 -2.82 -16.14
C LEU A 483 34.67 -4.01 -15.28
N LEU A 484 34.10 -3.77 -14.11
CA LEU A 484 33.59 -4.81 -13.23
C LEU A 484 32.11 -5.01 -13.50
N GLU A 485 31.75 -6.19 -13.99
CA GLU A 485 30.37 -6.63 -14.09
C GLU A 485 29.88 -7.10 -12.71
N LYS A 486 28.76 -6.57 -12.27
CA LYS A 486 28.10 -6.90 -11.01
C LYS A 486 26.60 -7.06 -11.25
N GLN A 487 25.90 -7.65 -10.30
CA GLN A 487 24.45 -7.73 -10.29
C GLN A 487 23.88 -7.08 -9.03
N THR A 488 22.70 -6.46 -9.16
CA THR A 488 21.95 -6.00 -8.00
C THR A 488 21.49 -7.21 -7.19
N ASN A 489 21.63 -7.17 -5.88
CA ASN A 489 21.20 -8.26 -5.00
C ASN A 489 19.77 -8.00 -4.49
N PRO A 490 18.94 -9.04 -4.31
CA PRO A 490 17.69 -8.90 -3.60
C PRO A 490 17.95 -8.46 -2.16
N PRO A 491 16.97 -7.84 -1.48
CA PRO A 491 17.05 -7.67 -0.04
C PRO A 491 17.10 -9.04 0.65
N ASP A 492 17.52 -9.07 1.91
CA ASP A 492 17.44 -10.29 2.73
C ASP A 492 16.12 -10.29 3.54
N TYR A 493 15.77 -11.43 4.16
CA TYR A 493 14.66 -11.48 5.12
C TYR A 493 14.90 -10.51 6.28
N LEU A 494 13.81 -10.02 6.89
CA LEU A 494 13.91 -9.10 8.02
C LEU A 494 14.62 -9.76 9.18
N THR A 495 15.64 -9.10 9.72
CA THR A 495 16.13 -9.39 11.06
C THR A 495 15.09 -8.96 12.11
N GLU A 496 15.14 -9.55 13.31
CA GLU A 496 14.31 -9.07 14.43
C GLU A 496 14.53 -7.56 14.69
N ALA A 497 15.76 -7.07 14.53
CA ALA A 497 16.10 -5.64 14.68
C ALA A 497 15.42 -4.75 13.62
N GLU A 498 15.38 -5.16 12.36
CA GLU A 498 14.62 -4.45 11.32
C GLU A 498 13.11 -4.51 11.58
N LEU A 499 12.59 -5.64 12.05
CA LEU A 499 11.17 -5.78 12.38
C LEU A 499 10.77 -4.87 13.54
N ILE A 500 11.57 -4.79 14.60
CA ILE A 500 11.38 -3.84 15.70
C ILE A 500 11.33 -2.41 15.16
N THR A 501 12.25 -2.06 14.25
CA THR A 501 12.30 -0.72 13.62
C THR A 501 11.03 -0.43 12.80
N LEU A 502 10.51 -1.42 12.07
CA LEU A 502 9.26 -1.27 11.31
C LEU A 502 8.04 -1.10 12.24
N MET A 503 7.96 -1.89 13.31
CA MET A 503 6.87 -1.77 14.29
C MET A 503 6.86 -0.39 14.96
N GLU A 504 8.02 0.09 15.41
CA GLU A 504 8.18 1.44 15.98
C GLU A 504 7.83 2.52 14.96
N LYS A 505 8.37 2.43 13.73
CA LYS A 505 8.08 3.39 12.64
C LYS A 505 6.59 3.49 12.34
N HIS A 506 5.87 2.37 12.36
CA HIS A 506 4.44 2.33 12.09
C HIS A 506 3.57 2.51 13.34
N GLY A 507 4.17 2.72 14.51
CA GLY A 507 3.47 2.93 15.78
C GLY A 507 2.56 1.77 16.16
N ILE A 508 3.06 0.53 16.06
CA ILE A 508 2.40 -0.67 16.59
C ILE A 508 3.31 -1.38 17.60
N GLY A 509 2.73 -2.00 18.61
CA GLY A 509 3.48 -2.61 19.70
C GLY A 509 4.06 -1.58 20.69
N THR A 510 3.41 -0.42 20.88
CA THR A 510 3.79 0.60 21.87
C THR A 510 3.79 0.05 23.30
N ASP A 511 4.29 0.84 24.25
CA ASP A 511 4.33 0.46 25.68
C ASP A 511 5.14 -0.85 25.91
N ALA A 512 6.28 -0.96 25.22
CA ALA A 512 7.20 -2.11 25.28
C ALA A 512 6.55 -3.48 24.97
N SER A 513 5.48 -3.52 24.15
CA SER A 513 4.79 -4.76 23.76
C SER A 513 5.35 -5.45 22.51
N ILE A 514 6.23 -4.79 21.74
CA ILE A 514 6.94 -5.35 20.57
C ILE A 514 7.50 -6.78 20.82
N PRO A 515 8.25 -7.06 21.91
CA PRO A 515 8.83 -8.39 22.15
C PRO A 515 7.78 -9.50 22.19
N VAL A 516 6.61 -9.21 22.75
CA VAL A 516 5.51 -10.17 22.89
C VAL A 516 4.95 -10.54 21.52
N HIS A 517 4.70 -9.55 20.66
CA HIS A 517 4.14 -9.79 19.34
C HIS A 517 5.12 -10.52 18.40
N ILE A 518 6.40 -10.18 18.43
CA ILE A 518 7.45 -10.91 17.68
C ILE A 518 7.55 -12.36 18.19
N ASN A 519 7.57 -12.56 19.50
CA ASN A 519 7.62 -13.90 20.08
C ASN A 519 6.36 -14.73 19.73
N ASN A 520 5.17 -14.11 19.69
CA ASN A 520 3.94 -14.79 19.33
C ASN A 520 3.98 -15.37 17.90
N ILE A 521 4.43 -14.60 16.91
CA ILE A 521 4.51 -15.10 15.52
C ILE A 521 5.57 -16.21 15.35
N CYS A 522 6.63 -16.20 16.18
CA CYS A 522 7.62 -17.26 16.25
C CYS A 522 7.04 -18.53 16.92
N GLN A 523 6.39 -18.39 18.08
CA GLN A 523 5.80 -19.52 18.81
C GLN A 523 4.66 -20.20 18.04
N ARG A 524 3.91 -19.44 17.25
CA ARG A 524 2.87 -19.96 16.35
C ARG A 524 3.41 -20.57 15.06
N ASN A 525 4.73 -20.58 14.88
CA ASN A 525 5.41 -21.11 13.71
C ASN A 525 4.96 -20.45 12.39
N TYR A 526 4.66 -19.14 12.43
CA TYR A 526 4.42 -18.35 11.22
C TYR A 526 5.72 -17.84 10.60
N VAL A 527 6.76 -17.72 11.42
CA VAL A 527 8.13 -17.44 11.00
C VAL A 527 9.09 -18.40 11.70
N THR A 528 10.19 -18.72 11.04
CA THR A 528 11.35 -19.39 11.65
C THR A 528 12.50 -18.40 11.78
N VAL A 529 13.30 -18.56 12.84
CA VAL A 529 14.46 -17.69 13.08
C VAL A 529 15.73 -18.35 12.52
N GLU A 530 16.22 -17.85 11.40
CA GLU A 530 17.44 -18.32 10.73
C GLU A 530 18.72 -17.61 11.21
N SER A 531 19.86 -17.91 10.60
CA SER A 531 21.16 -17.32 10.92
C SER A 531 21.14 -15.79 10.80
N GLY A 532 21.82 -15.11 11.73
CA GLY A 532 21.73 -13.65 11.86
C GLY A 532 20.39 -13.15 12.38
N ARG A 533 19.62 -14.00 13.08
CA ARG A 533 18.31 -13.66 13.68
C ARG A 533 17.29 -13.16 12.64
N LYS A 534 17.34 -13.73 11.43
CA LYS A 534 16.42 -13.42 10.33
C LYS A 534 15.11 -14.18 10.48
N LEU A 535 13.99 -13.51 10.25
CA LEU A 535 12.64 -14.03 10.37
C LEU A 535 12.14 -14.43 8.98
N LYS A 536 12.19 -15.73 8.69
CA LYS A 536 11.71 -16.28 7.43
C LYS A 536 10.27 -16.77 7.57
N PRO A 537 9.31 -16.23 6.80
CA PRO A 537 7.95 -16.72 6.82
C PRO A 537 7.84 -18.20 6.46
N THR A 538 7.06 -18.95 7.23
CA THR A 538 6.67 -20.32 6.90
C THR A 538 5.56 -20.32 5.87
N ASN A 539 5.30 -21.46 5.23
CA ASN A 539 4.22 -21.59 4.25
C ASN A 539 2.85 -21.17 4.84
N LEU A 540 2.58 -21.55 6.10
CA LEU A 540 1.35 -21.14 6.79
C LEU A 540 1.30 -19.63 7.01
N GLY A 541 2.41 -19.01 7.45
CA GLY A 541 2.47 -17.57 7.65
C GLY A 541 2.20 -16.78 6.36
N ILE A 542 2.81 -17.21 5.24
CA ILE A 542 2.63 -16.59 3.91
C ILE A 542 1.16 -16.69 3.47
N VAL A 543 0.59 -17.90 3.51
CA VAL A 543 -0.79 -18.15 3.06
C VAL A 543 -1.80 -17.38 3.90
N LEU A 544 -1.60 -17.30 5.22
CA LEU A 544 -2.47 -16.51 6.09
C LEU A 544 -2.44 -15.04 5.70
N VAL A 545 -1.26 -14.43 5.60
CA VAL A 545 -1.13 -13.01 5.24
C VAL A 545 -1.70 -12.73 3.85
N HIS A 546 -1.36 -13.53 2.83
CA HIS A 546 -1.91 -13.36 1.49
C HIS A 546 -3.43 -13.54 1.46
N GLY A 547 -3.96 -14.50 2.23
CA GLY A 547 -5.39 -14.74 2.36
C GLY A 547 -6.12 -13.55 3.01
N TYR A 548 -5.62 -13.07 4.14
CA TYR A 548 -6.17 -11.87 4.79
C TYR A 548 -6.09 -10.67 3.84
N TYR A 549 -4.94 -10.42 3.21
CA TYR A 549 -4.73 -9.28 2.33
C TYR A 549 -5.62 -9.30 1.09
N LYS A 550 -5.89 -10.49 0.52
CA LYS A 550 -6.79 -10.69 -0.60
C LYS A 550 -8.24 -10.40 -0.24
N ILE A 551 -8.64 -10.72 1.00
CA ILE A 551 -9.98 -10.46 1.51
C ILE A 551 -10.09 -8.98 1.89
N ASP A 552 -9.29 -8.53 2.85
CA ASP A 552 -9.25 -7.17 3.38
C ASP A 552 -7.81 -6.81 3.79
N ALA A 553 -7.17 -5.93 3.00
CA ALA A 553 -5.80 -5.48 3.23
C ALA A 553 -5.59 -4.82 4.61
N GLU A 554 -6.63 -4.19 5.17
CA GLU A 554 -6.53 -3.50 6.46
C GLU A 554 -6.39 -4.45 7.66
N LEU A 555 -6.63 -5.77 7.46
CA LEU A 555 -6.34 -6.79 8.48
C LEU A 555 -4.84 -7.10 8.61
N VAL A 556 -4.05 -6.73 7.60
CA VAL A 556 -2.59 -6.96 7.54
C VAL A 556 -1.83 -5.64 7.64
N LEU A 557 -2.31 -4.57 7.04
CA LEU A 557 -1.64 -3.27 7.14
C LEU A 557 -1.66 -2.77 8.59
N PRO A 558 -0.56 -2.16 9.09
CA PRO A 558 -0.46 -1.71 10.48
C PRO A 558 -1.38 -0.53 10.82
N THR A 559 -2.02 0.08 9.81
CA THR A 559 -2.80 1.33 9.92
C THR A 559 -3.88 1.29 10.99
N ILE A 560 -4.73 0.25 11.00
CA ILE A 560 -5.81 0.15 11.99
C ILE A 560 -5.23 -0.07 13.39
N ARG A 561 -4.21 -0.92 13.52
CA ARG A 561 -3.59 -1.18 14.82
C ARG A 561 -2.92 0.07 15.39
N SER A 562 -2.22 0.84 14.55
CA SER A 562 -1.60 2.10 14.94
C SER A 562 -2.63 3.12 15.43
N ALA A 563 -3.77 3.23 14.72
CA ALA A 563 -4.87 4.07 15.15
C ALA A 563 -5.42 3.66 16.52
N LEU A 564 -5.61 2.36 16.72
CA LEU A 564 -6.08 1.80 17.98
C LEU A 564 -5.10 2.12 19.12
N GLU A 565 -3.80 1.90 18.95
CA GLU A 565 -2.81 2.19 20.01
C GLU A 565 -2.77 3.68 20.37
N LYS A 566 -2.96 4.57 19.40
CA LYS A 566 -3.12 6.02 19.67
C LYS A 566 -4.38 6.31 20.48
N GLN A 567 -5.51 5.68 20.17
CA GLN A 567 -6.75 5.84 20.95
C GLN A 567 -6.60 5.31 22.39
N LEU A 568 -5.93 4.17 22.57
CA LEU A 568 -5.60 3.63 23.90
C LEU A 568 -4.73 4.62 24.70
N ASN A 569 -3.76 5.27 24.05
CA ASN A 569 -2.97 6.30 24.70
C ASN A 569 -3.79 7.55 25.06
N LEU A 570 -4.77 7.93 24.24
CA LEU A 570 -5.71 9.01 24.58
C LEU A 570 -6.59 8.65 25.79
N ILE A 571 -6.99 7.39 25.95
CA ILE A 571 -7.65 6.92 27.18
C ILE A 571 -6.71 7.12 28.37
N ALA A 572 -5.45 6.67 28.27
CA ALA A 572 -4.46 6.81 29.34
C ALA A 572 -4.25 8.27 29.79
N LEU A 573 -4.28 9.21 28.84
CA LEU A 573 -4.17 10.65 29.09
C LEU A 573 -5.49 11.31 29.56
N GLY A 574 -6.60 10.57 29.64
CA GLY A 574 -7.92 11.11 29.98
C GLY A 574 -8.55 11.98 28.88
N LYS A 575 -8.07 11.86 27.63
CA LYS A 575 -8.52 12.62 26.46
C LYS A 575 -9.53 11.87 25.58
N ALA A 576 -9.73 10.58 25.82
CA ALA A 576 -10.75 9.76 25.15
C ALA A 576 -11.51 8.90 26.16
N ASN A 577 -12.78 8.62 25.87
CA ASN A 577 -13.63 7.80 26.73
C ASN A 577 -13.43 6.30 26.45
N PHE A 578 -13.20 5.52 27.51
CA PHE A 578 -13.03 4.07 27.46
C PHE A 578 -14.14 3.33 26.69
N HIS A 579 -15.41 3.57 27.03
CA HIS A 579 -16.55 2.85 26.45
C HIS A 579 -16.74 3.18 24.97
N GLN A 580 -16.55 4.46 24.60
CA GLN A 580 -16.68 4.91 23.21
C GLN A 580 -15.61 4.27 22.31
N VAL A 581 -14.35 4.28 22.74
CA VAL A 581 -13.25 3.67 21.98
C VAL A 581 -13.46 2.16 21.82
N LEU A 582 -13.85 1.48 22.90
CA LEU A 582 -14.13 0.04 22.88
C LEU A 582 -15.27 -0.30 21.91
N GLN A 583 -16.41 0.37 22.03
CA GLN A 583 -17.58 0.13 21.18
C GLN A 583 -17.27 0.42 19.70
N HIS A 584 -16.67 1.58 19.41
CA HIS A 584 -16.32 1.97 18.04
C HIS A 584 -15.38 0.95 17.38
N THR A 585 -14.34 0.53 18.09
CA THR A 585 -13.37 -0.44 17.57
C THR A 585 -14.00 -1.81 17.34
N LEU A 586 -14.82 -2.29 18.28
CA LEU A 586 -15.52 -3.57 18.14
C LEU A 586 -16.51 -3.56 16.98
N ASP A 587 -17.21 -2.45 16.73
CA ASP A 587 -18.13 -2.32 15.61
C ASP A 587 -17.41 -2.37 14.26
N ILE A 588 -16.24 -1.72 14.14
CA ILE A 588 -15.39 -1.80 12.94
C ILE A 588 -14.96 -3.25 12.69
N PHE A 589 -14.37 -3.90 13.70
CA PHE A 589 -13.87 -5.27 13.54
C PHE A 589 -14.99 -6.29 13.37
N LYS A 590 -16.19 -6.05 13.90
CA LYS A 590 -17.37 -6.89 13.67
C LYS A 590 -17.80 -6.83 12.20
N ARG A 591 -17.86 -5.63 11.60
CA ARG A 591 -18.17 -5.48 10.15
C ARG A 591 -17.12 -6.19 9.30
N LYS A 592 -15.84 -5.99 9.62
CA LYS A 592 -14.74 -6.69 8.94
C LYS A 592 -14.80 -8.21 9.12
N PHE A 593 -15.18 -8.69 10.30
CA PHE A 593 -15.36 -10.11 10.57
C PHE A 593 -16.47 -10.71 9.71
N HIS A 594 -17.64 -10.06 9.61
CA HIS A 594 -18.72 -10.53 8.74
C HIS A 594 -18.28 -10.60 7.28
N TYR A 595 -17.64 -9.54 6.78
CA TYR A 595 -17.09 -9.52 5.42
C TYR A 595 -16.02 -10.60 5.19
N PHE A 596 -15.17 -10.86 6.20
CA PHE A 596 -14.17 -11.92 6.17
C PHE A 596 -14.80 -13.31 6.07
N VAL A 597 -15.87 -13.57 6.83
CA VAL A 597 -16.62 -14.82 6.77
C VAL A 597 -17.27 -15.01 5.39
N ASP A 598 -17.90 -13.97 4.84
CA ASP A 598 -18.54 -14.03 3.53
C ASP A 598 -17.53 -14.26 2.39
N SER A 599 -16.31 -13.73 2.56
CA SER A 599 -15.22 -13.80 1.57
C SER A 599 -14.18 -14.89 1.86
N ILE A 600 -14.49 -15.84 2.76
CA ILE A 600 -13.54 -16.85 3.24
C ILE A 600 -12.95 -17.73 2.12
N SER A 601 -13.67 -17.85 0.99
CA SER A 601 -13.19 -18.54 -0.22
C SER A 601 -11.84 -18.02 -0.71
N GLY A 602 -11.56 -16.72 -0.53
CA GLY A 602 -10.30 -16.11 -0.93
C GLY A 602 -9.09 -16.71 -0.22
N MET A 603 -9.24 -17.06 1.07
CA MET A 603 -8.23 -17.75 1.87
C MET A 603 -8.27 -19.27 1.66
N ASP A 604 -9.47 -19.85 1.52
CA ASP A 604 -9.67 -21.28 1.30
C ASP A 604 -8.94 -21.79 0.05
N GLU A 605 -9.01 -21.03 -1.05
CA GLU A 605 -8.30 -21.34 -2.30
C GLU A 605 -6.78 -21.44 -2.09
N LEU A 606 -6.19 -20.55 -1.28
CA LEU A 606 -4.76 -20.54 -1.01
C LEU A 606 -4.34 -21.67 -0.07
N MET A 607 -5.17 -21.96 0.93
CA MET A 607 -4.99 -23.08 1.85
C MET A 607 -5.08 -24.43 1.11
N GLU A 608 -6.03 -24.57 0.19
CA GLU A 608 -6.17 -25.77 -0.64
C GLU A 608 -4.92 -26.02 -1.49
N VAL A 609 -4.38 -24.98 -2.14
CA VAL A 609 -3.16 -25.09 -2.95
C VAL A 609 -1.97 -25.49 -2.09
N SER A 610 -1.87 -24.98 -0.87
CA SER A 610 -0.66 -25.11 -0.05
C SER A 610 -0.64 -26.34 0.85
N PHE A 611 -1.81 -26.82 1.31
CA PHE A 611 -1.91 -27.87 2.33
C PHE A 611 -2.67 -29.12 1.90
N SER A 612 -3.21 -29.15 0.68
CA SER A 612 -3.66 -30.42 0.10
C SER A 612 -2.45 -31.33 -0.16
N PRO A 613 -2.54 -32.65 0.07
CA PRO A 613 -1.47 -33.59 -0.28
C PRO A 613 -1.18 -33.64 -1.80
N ILE A 614 -0.35 -32.72 -2.28
CA ILE A 614 0.08 -32.63 -3.68
C ILE A 614 1.03 -33.79 -4.07
N ALA A 615 1.70 -34.40 -3.10
CA ALA A 615 2.63 -35.51 -3.37
C ALA A 615 1.91 -36.81 -3.81
N ALA A 616 0.68 -37.04 -3.35
CA ALA A 616 -0.05 -38.30 -3.56
C ALA A 616 -1.10 -38.22 -4.68
N THR A 617 -1.33 -37.05 -5.28
CA THR A 617 -2.34 -36.89 -6.33
C THR A 617 -1.75 -36.26 -7.58
N GLY A 618 -1.98 -36.93 -8.71
CA GLY A 618 -1.55 -36.50 -10.03
C GLY A 618 -0.54 -37.44 -10.67
N LYS A 619 -0.65 -37.60 -11.99
CA LYS A 619 0.25 -38.45 -12.79
C LYS A 619 1.28 -37.58 -13.49
N PRO A 620 2.55 -38.03 -13.64
CA PRO A 620 3.51 -37.37 -14.52
C PRO A 620 2.88 -37.11 -15.89
N PHE A 621 2.98 -35.88 -16.40
CA PHE A 621 2.20 -35.47 -17.57
C PHE A 621 3.00 -34.68 -18.61
N SER A 622 3.56 -33.52 -18.25
CA SER A 622 4.41 -32.71 -19.15
C SER A 622 5.67 -32.25 -18.43
N ARG A 623 6.75 -31.92 -19.16
CA ARG A 623 8.03 -31.50 -18.58
C ARG A 623 8.07 -30.01 -18.26
N CYS A 624 8.69 -29.70 -17.13
CA CYS A 624 8.98 -28.33 -16.70
C CYS A 624 10.10 -27.73 -17.55
N GLY A 625 9.95 -26.50 -18.05
CA GLY A 625 10.99 -25.82 -18.82
C GLY A 625 12.19 -25.39 -17.98
N LYS A 626 12.01 -25.22 -16.66
CA LYS A 626 13.09 -24.82 -15.73
C LYS A 626 14.04 -25.96 -15.35
N CYS A 627 13.52 -27.16 -15.09
CA CYS A 627 14.31 -28.28 -14.60
C CYS A 627 14.23 -29.56 -15.45
N HIS A 628 13.45 -29.54 -16.52
CA HIS A 628 13.25 -30.64 -17.48
C HIS A 628 12.68 -31.95 -16.90
N ARG A 629 12.27 -31.95 -15.63
CA ARG A 629 11.56 -33.07 -14.98
C ARG A 629 10.06 -33.01 -15.25
N PHE A 630 9.41 -34.17 -15.14
CA PHE A 630 7.96 -34.26 -15.26
C PHE A 630 7.24 -33.51 -14.16
N MET A 631 6.30 -32.68 -14.56
CA MET A 631 5.26 -32.09 -13.73
C MET A 631 4.10 -33.06 -13.60
N LYS A 632 3.50 -33.11 -12.41
CA LYS A 632 2.31 -33.91 -12.12
C LYS A 632 1.06 -33.14 -12.55
N TYR A 633 0.21 -33.77 -13.34
CA TYR A 633 -1.11 -33.23 -13.67
C TYR A 633 -2.11 -33.58 -12.57
N ILE A 634 -2.56 -32.55 -11.87
CA ILE A 634 -3.56 -32.63 -10.82
C ILE A 634 -4.92 -32.32 -11.45
N GLN A 635 -5.75 -33.36 -11.57
CA GLN A 635 -7.08 -33.29 -12.19
C GLN A 635 -8.17 -32.74 -11.27
N ALA A 636 -7.90 -32.62 -9.96
CA ALA A 636 -8.79 -31.97 -9.02
C ALA A 636 -8.99 -30.50 -9.42
N LYS A 637 -10.23 -30.01 -9.37
CA LYS A 637 -10.53 -28.62 -9.74
C LYS A 637 -10.02 -27.67 -8.64
N PRO A 638 -9.36 -26.55 -8.97
CA PRO A 638 -8.95 -26.15 -10.32
C PRO A 638 -7.80 -27.03 -10.83
N SER A 639 -7.95 -27.53 -12.06
CA SER A 639 -6.92 -28.37 -12.72
C SER A 639 -5.61 -27.59 -12.87
N ARG A 640 -4.48 -28.26 -12.62
CA ARG A 640 -3.15 -27.62 -12.54
C ARG A 640 -2.01 -28.60 -12.81
N LEU A 641 -0.85 -28.07 -13.17
CA LEU A 641 0.42 -28.82 -13.25
C LEU A 641 1.31 -28.40 -12.10
N HIS A 642 1.92 -29.37 -11.41
CA HIS A 642 2.85 -29.09 -10.32
C HIS A 642 4.21 -29.74 -10.57
N CYS A 643 5.28 -28.95 -10.49
CA CYS A 643 6.64 -29.44 -10.60
C CYS A 643 7.20 -29.71 -9.19
N SER A 644 7.29 -30.98 -8.79
CA SER A 644 7.79 -31.35 -7.45
C SER A 644 9.28 -31.06 -7.20
N HIS A 645 10.03 -30.65 -8.22
CA HIS A 645 11.44 -30.31 -8.07
C HIS A 645 11.68 -28.79 -7.98
N CYS A 646 10.93 -28.01 -8.75
CA CYS A 646 10.94 -26.55 -8.63
C CYS A 646 10.00 -26.04 -7.53
N ASP A 647 9.15 -26.92 -6.98
CA ASP A 647 8.08 -26.60 -6.05
C ASP A 647 7.11 -25.51 -6.54
N GLU A 648 6.86 -25.50 -7.86
CA GLU A 648 6.00 -24.50 -8.51
C GLU A 648 4.73 -25.15 -9.08
N THR A 649 3.63 -24.40 -9.05
CA THR A 649 2.33 -24.84 -9.56
C THR A 649 1.83 -23.89 -10.64
N TYR A 650 1.44 -24.45 -11.79
CA TYR A 650 0.95 -23.74 -12.96
C TYR A 650 -0.53 -24.02 -13.16
N SER A 651 -1.33 -22.96 -13.30
CA SER A 651 -2.76 -23.06 -13.57
C SER A 651 -3.01 -23.62 -14.97
N LEU A 652 -4.12 -24.34 -15.13
CA LEU A 652 -4.61 -24.79 -16.44
C LEU A 652 -6.03 -24.26 -16.70
N PRO A 653 -6.47 -24.18 -17.97
CA PRO A 653 -7.84 -23.81 -18.28
C PRO A 653 -8.84 -24.83 -17.74
N GLN A 654 -9.91 -24.32 -17.12
CA GLN A 654 -10.93 -25.13 -16.45
C GLN A 654 -11.99 -25.65 -17.44
N ASN A 655 -12.83 -26.60 -17.00
CA ASN A 655 -14.00 -27.09 -17.75
C ASN A 655 -13.70 -27.64 -19.16
N GLY A 656 -12.54 -28.28 -19.34
CA GLY A 656 -12.18 -29.02 -20.56
C GLY A 656 -11.19 -30.14 -20.26
N ALA A 657 -10.87 -30.95 -21.27
CA ALA A 657 -9.88 -32.01 -21.17
C ALA A 657 -8.49 -31.49 -21.55
N ILE A 658 -7.47 -31.90 -20.79
CA ILE A 658 -6.07 -31.57 -21.03
C ILE A 658 -5.35 -32.80 -21.57
N LYS A 659 -4.58 -32.63 -22.65
CA LYS A 659 -3.74 -33.66 -23.28
C LYS A 659 -2.32 -33.12 -23.48
N LEU A 660 -1.30 -34.00 -23.43
CA LEU A 660 0.05 -33.62 -23.82
C LEU A 660 0.09 -33.28 -25.31
N TYR A 661 0.74 -32.18 -25.68
CA TYR A 661 0.72 -31.69 -27.06
C TYR A 661 2.00 -32.03 -27.82
N LYS A 662 2.03 -33.23 -28.40
CA LYS A 662 3.09 -33.72 -29.34
C LYS A 662 4.54 -33.57 -28.81
N GLU A 663 4.73 -33.45 -27.49
CA GLU A 663 6.02 -33.16 -26.84
C GLU A 663 6.72 -31.89 -27.37
N LEU A 664 5.95 -30.99 -27.98
CA LEU A 664 6.45 -29.71 -28.47
C LEU A 664 6.69 -28.77 -27.30
N ARG A 665 7.70 -27.90 -27.44
CA ARG A 665 8.10 -26.95 -26.41
C ARG A 665 7.78 -25.53 -26.81
N CYS A 666 7.54 -24.70 -25.80
CA CYS A 666 7.44 -23.26 -25.98
C CYS A 666 8.82 -22.69 -26.32
N PRO A 667 8.95 -21.89 -27.41
CA PRO A 667 10.25 -21.30 -27.79
C PRO A 667 10.73 -20.19 -26.86
N LEU A 668 9.88 -19.76 -25.90
CA LEU A 668 10.22 -18.71 -24.93
C LEU A 668 10.85 -19.25 -23.65
N ASP A 669 10.35 -20.40 -23.18
CA ASP A 669 10.57 -20.86 -21.80
C ASP A 669 10.85 -22.37 -21.70
N GLU A 670 10.91 -23.08 -22.83
CA GLU A 670 11.17 -24.53 -22.92
C GLU A 670 10.15 -25.45 -22.23
N PHE A 671 9.01 -24.93 -21.75
CA PHE A 671 7.96 -25.79 -21.19
C PHE A 671 7.28 -26.63 -22.28
N GLU A 672 7.02 -27.90 -21.97
CA GLU A 672 6.21 -28.74 -22.86
C GLU A 672 4.76 -28.24 -22.92
N LEU A 673 4.28 -28.07 -24.15
CA LEU A 673 2.93 -27.58 -24.43
C LEU A 673 1.87 -28.63 -24.08
N VAL A 674 0.72 -28.15 -23.65
CA VAL A 674 -0.49 -28.96 -23.43
C VAL A 674 -1.63 -28.47 -24.31
N LEU A 675 -2.53 -29.38 -24.69
CA LEU A 675 -3.70 -29.10 -25.50
C LEU A 675 -4.94 -29.11 -24.61
N TRP A 676 -5.67 -28.01 -24.59
CA TRP A 676 -6.99 -27.95 -23.96
C TRP A 676 -8.09 -28.16 -24.99
N THR A 677 -9.12 -28.92 -24.63
CA THR A 677 -10.32 -29.11 -25.47
C THR A 677 -11.61 -29.06 -24.66
N SER A 678 -12.59 -28.30 -25.12
CA SER A 678 -13.94 -28.23 -24.56
C SER A 678 -14.84 -29.43 -24.95
N GLY A 679 -14.32 -30.39 -25.73
CA GLY A 679 -15.06 -31.56 -26.24
C GLY A 679 -14.96 -31.71 -27.76
N SER A 680 -15.55 -32.76 -28.33
CA SER A 680 -15.43 -33.09 -29.77
C SER A 680 -15.99 -32.04 -30.72
N ARG A 681 -16.98 -31.26 -30.28
CA ARG A 681 -17.60 -30.13 -31.02
C ARG A 681 -17.29 -28.76 -30.40
N GLY A 682 -16.40 -28.70 -29.42
CA GLY A 682 -16.02 -27.47 -28.72
C GLY A 682 -14.69 -26.90 -29.22
N LYS A 683 -14.25 -25.79 -28.63
CA LYS A 683 -12.95 -25.19 -28.93
C LYS A 683 -11.79 -26.07 -28.46
N SER A 684 -10.66 -25.95 -29.12
CA SER A 684 -9.36 -26.39 -28.60
C SER A 684 -8.25 -25.47 -29.03
N TYR A 685 -7.23 -25.38 -28.20
CA TYR A 685 -6.01 -24.63 -28.46
C TYR A 685 -4.87 -25.21 -27.61
N SER A 686 -3.65 -25.08 -28.11
CA SER A 686 -2.44 -25.38 -27.33
C SER A 686 -2.13 -24.24 -26.37
N LEU A 687 -1.46 -24.55 -25.26
CA LEU A 687 -0.97 -23.54 -24.31
C LEU A 687 0.35 -24.00 -23.68
N CYS A 688 1.21 -23.02 -23.37
CA CYS A 688 2.35 -23.22 -22.48
C CYS A 688 1.86 -23.05 -21.02
N PRO A 689 2.10 -24.02 -20.10
CA PRO A 689 1.72 -23.90 -18.69
C PRO A 689 2.30 -22.66 -18.00
N TYR A 690 3.55 -22.31 -18.33
CA TYR A 690 4.23 -21.15 -17.77
C TYR A 690 3.63 -19.84 -18.29
N CYS A 691 3.57 -19.62 -19.61
CA CYS A 691 2.95 -18.43 -20.19
C CYS A 691 1.47 -18.24 -19.79
N PHE A 692 0.71 -19.33 -19.63
CA PHE A 692 -0.69 -19.27 -19.18
C PHE A 692 -0.81 -18.71 -17.75
N SER A 693 0.14 -19.08 -16.88
CA SER A 693 0.18 -18.64 -15.47
C SER A 693 0.90 -17.30 -15.29
N ASN A 694 1.90 -17.03 -16.13
CA ASN A 694 2.85 -15.94 -16.11
C ASN A 694 2.99 -15.37 -17.54
N PRO A 695 2.02 -14.57 -18.02
CA PRO A 695 2.01 -14.09 -19.39
C PRO A 695 3.26 -13.21 -19.68
N PRO A 696 4.02 -13.50 -20.74
CA PRO A 696 5.29 -12.82 -21.01
C PRO A 696 5.14 -11.45 -21.71
N PHE A 697 3.93 -11.09 -22.17
CA PHE A 697 3.66 -9.86 -22.94
C PHE A 697 2.58 -9.00 -22.30
N ARG A 698 2.65 -7.68 -22.49
CA ARG A 698 1.73 -6.68 -21.89
C ARG A 698 0.28 -6.85 -22.36
N ASP A 699 0.09 -7.32 -23.58
CA ASP A 699 -1.18 -7.61 -24.25
C ASP A 699 -1.75 -8.99 -23.91
N MET A 700 -0.94 -9.89 -23.33
CA MET A 700 -1.37 -11.21 -22.88
C MET A 700 -1.78 -11.16 -21.40
N LYS A 701 -3.04 -11.47 -21.09
CA LYS A 701 -3.54 -11.57 -19.70
C LYS A 701 -3.36 -12.99 -19.17
N LYS A 702 -3.33 -13.13 -17.83
CA LYS A 702 -3.29 -14.43 -17.17
C LYS A 702 -4.48 -15.28 -17.60
N GLY A 703 -4.23 -16.55 -17.91
CA GLY A 703 -5.25 -17.47 -18.40
C GLY A 703 -5.45 -17.51 -19.92
N MET A 704 -4.56 -16.88 -20.70
CA MET A 704 -4.58 -16.93 -22.16
C MET A 704 -3.74 -18.10 -22.73
N GLY A 705 -4.25 -18.75 -23.78
CA GLY A 705 -3.57 -19.83 -24.49
C GLY A 705 -2.62 -19.35 -25.59
N CYS A 706 -1.95 -20.28 -26.28
CA CYS A 706 -1.05 -19.91 -27.39
C CYS A 706 -1.80 -19.26 -28.57
N ASN A 707 -3.09 -19.53 -28.73
CA ASN A 707 -3.99 -18.87 -29.69
C ASN A 707 -4.18 -17.35 -29.43
N GLU A 708 -3.62 -16.83 -28.35
CA GLU A 708 -3.55 -15.40 -28.02
C GLU A 708 -2.10 -14.93 -27.79
N CYS A 709 -1.11 -15.81 -28.02
CA CYS A 709 0.31 -15.47 -27.93
C CYS A 709 0.70 -14.64 -29.15
N THR A 710 1.48 -13.57 -28.94
CA THR A 710 1.98 -12.67 -29.99
C THR A 710 3.46 -12.89 -30.30
N HIS A 711 4.08 -13.94 -29.75
CA HIS A 711 5.49 -14.23 -30.02
C HIS A 711 5.71 -14.66 -31.48
N PRO A 712 6.58 -13.99 -32.25
CA PRO A 712 6.72 -14.20 -33.69
C PRO A 712 7.27 -15.58 -34.06
N THR A 713 8.03 -16.23 -33.18
CA THR A 713 8.59 -17.57 -33.44
C THR A 713 7.73 -18.72 -32.90
N CYS A 714 6.62 -18.42 -32.22
CA CYS A 714 5.74 -19.48 -31.72
C CYS A 714 4.83 -19.98 -32.85
N PRO A 715 4.93 -21.25 -33.29
CA PRO A 715 4.14 -21.78 -34.41
C PRO A 715 2.65 -21.96 -34.05
N HIS A 716 2.29 -21.73 -32.79
CA HIS A 716 0.93 -21.79 -32.28
C HIS A 716 0.37 -20.42 -31.90
N SER A 717 1.14 -19.35 -32.18
CA SER A 717 0.77 -17.97 -31.89
C SER A 717 -0.45 -17.53 -32.69
N LEU A 718 -1.11 -16.48 -32.19
CA LEU A 718 -2.11 -15.73 -32.94
C LEU A 718 -1.53 -15.22 -34.27
N ASN A 719 -0.27 -14.78 -34.28
CA ASN A 719 0.37 -14.25 -35.47
C ASN A 719 0.62 -15.32 -36.55
N SER A 720 0.84 -16.58 -36.16
CA SER A 720 1.06 -17.68 -37.10
C SER A 720 -0.21 -18.39 -37.56
N LEU A 721 -1.24 -18.45 -36.72
CA LEU A 721 -2.46 -19.23 -36.98
C LEU A 721 -3.73 -18.37 -37.11
N GLY A 722 -3.63 -17.06 -36.91
CA GLY A 722 -4.73 -16.12 -37.08
C GLY A 722 -5.11 -15.97 -38.55
N ILE A 723 -6.40 -16.13 -38.85
CA ILE A 723 -6.94 -16.01 -40.21
C ILE A 723 -7.57 -14.63 -40.40
N GLY A 724 -8.50 -14.22 -39.54
CA GLY A 724 -9.21 -12.95 -39.73
C GLY A 724 -10.14 -12.61 -38.57
N GLN A 725 -10.73 -11.42 -38.61
CA GLN A 725 -11.63 -10.94 -37.56
C GLN A 725 -12.85 -11.87 -37.42
N CYS A 726 -13.29 -12.09 -36.17
CA CYS A 726 -14.47 -12.87 -35.88
C CYS A 726 -15.74 -12.13 -36.33
N VAL A 727 -16.66 -12.87 -36.95
CA VAL A 727 -17.93 -12.35 -37.45
C VAL A 727 -18.95 -12.02 -36.35
N GLU A 728 -18.79 -12.58 -35.14
CA GLU A 728 -19.76 -12.43 -34.04
C GLU A 728 -19.21 -11.59 -32.86
N CYS A 729 -17.93 -11.22 -32.86
CA CYS A 729 -17.40 -10.33 -31.83
C CYS A 729 -16.26 -9.46 -32.33
N GLU A 730 -16.28 -8.18 -31.94
CA GLU A 730 -15.40 -7.17 -32.51
C GLU A 730 -13.91 -7.35 -32.16
N THR A 731 -13.63 -7.90 -30.98
CA THR A 731 -12.25 -8.08 -30.46
C THR A 731 -11.69 -9.48 -30.69
N GLY A 732 -12.47 -10.37 -31.31
CA GLY A 732 -12.07 -11.75 -31.55
C GLY A 732 -11.38 -11.95 -32.89
N VAL A 733 -10.40 -12.83 -32.90
CA VAL A 733 -9.76 -13.33 -34.12
C VAL A 733 -10.08 -14.80 -34.26
N LEU A 734 -10.42 -15.22 -35.49
CA LEU A 734 -10.57 -16.62 -35.85
C LEU A 734 -9.19 -17.23 -36.03
N VAL A 735 -8.86 -18.20 -35.17
CA VAL A 735 -7.56 -18.86 -35.14
C VAL A 735 -7.72 -20.30 -35.62
N PHE A 736 -6.89 -20.70 -36.57
CA PHE A 736 -6.88 -22.06 -37.12
C PHE A 736 -6.49 -23.09 -36.06
N ASP A 737 -7.23 -24.21 -36.00
CA ASP A 737 -6.86 -25.36 -35.17
C ASP A 737 -6.15 -26.43 -36.03
N PRO A 738 -4.81 -26.48 -36.04
CA PRO A 738 -4.05 -27.43 -36.87
C PRO A 738 -4.23 -28.90 -36.46
N ASN A 739 -4.94 -29.18 -35.36
CA ASN A 739 -5.17 -30.54 -34.86
C ASN A 739 -6.58 -31.05 -35.13
N SER A 740 -7.38 -30.28 -35.86
CA SER A 740 -8.78 -30.61 -36.16
C SER A 740 -8.97 -31.55 -37.35
N GLY A 741 -7.94 -31.77 -38.16
CA GLY A 741 -7.97 -32.69 -39.30
C GLY A 741 -8.42 -34.12 -38.92
N PRO A 742 -9.21 -34.81 -39.75
CA PRO A 742 -9.67 -34.43 -41.09
C PRO A 742 -10.89 -33.47 -41.10
N LYS A 743 -11.43 -33.09 -39.94
CA LYS A 743 -12.57 -32.17 -39.80
C LYS A 743 -12.09 -30.78 -39.43
N TRP A 744 -11.42 -30.14 -40.38
CA TRP A 744 -10.73 -28.87 -40.16
C TRP A 744 -11.66 -27.80 -39.60
N ARG A 745 -11.13 -27.01 -38.66
CA ARG A 745 -11.85 -25.92 -38.00
C ARG A 745 -10.95 -24.76 -37.63
N MET A 746 -11.56 -23.61 -37.45
CA MET A 746 -11.01 -22.46 -36.74
C MET A 746 -11.98 -22.05 -35.63
N ALA A 747 -11.48 -21.41 -34.59
CA ALA A 747 -12.31 -20.92 -33.49
C ALA A 747 -11.95 -19.48 -33.14
N CYS A 748 -12.95 -18.72 -32.71
CA CYS A 748 -12.68 -17.40 -32.16
C CYS A 748 -11.93 -17.52 -30.83
N ASN A 749 -10.87 -16.74 -30.65
CA ASN A 749 -10.14 -16.68 -29.39
C ASN A 749 -10.90 -15.93 -28.26
N LYS A 750 -11.98 -15.18 -28.55
CA LYS A 750 -12.79 -14.44 -27.56
C LYS A 750 -14.19 -15.00 -27.32
N CYS A 751 -15.02 -15.18 -28.36
CA CYS A 751 -16.42 -15.65 -28.22
C CYS A 751 -16.60 -17.13 -28.61
N SER A 752 -17.78 -17.73 -28.44
CA SER A 752 -18.02 -19.18 -28.64
C SER A 752 -18.06 -19.69 -30.10
N VAL A 753 -17.70 -18.86 -31.08
CA VAL A 753 -17.72 -19.22 -32.52
C VAL A 753 -16.69 -20.31 -32.86
N VAL A 754 -17.14 -21.31 -33.61
CA VAL A 754 -16.31 -22.35 -34.23
C VAL A 754 -16.75 -22.54 -35.68
N VAL A 755 -15.85 -22.33 -36.62
CA VAL A 755 -16.12 -22.48 -38.06
C VAL A 755 -15.48 -23.78 -38.53
N HIS A 756 -16.29 -24.65 -39.12
CA HIS A 756 -15.84 -25.88 -39.76
C HIS A 756 -15.65 -25.65 -41.25
N PHE A 757 -14.64 -26.25 -41.86
CA PHE A 757 -14.41 -26.08 -43.29
C PHE A 757 -13.61 -27.23 -43.89
N PHE A 758 -13.62 -27.34 -45.21
CA PHE A 758 -12.76 -28.24 -46.00
C PHE A 758 -12.79 -29.72 -45.54
N GLU A 759 -13.97 -30.31 -45.33
CA GLU A 759 -14.11 -31.71 -44.85
C GLU A 759 -13.42 -32.77 -45.74
N GLN A 760 -13.19 -32.46 -47.02
CA GLN A 760 -12.52 -33.34 -48.00
C GLN A 760 -11.03 -32.99 -48.21
N ALA A 761 -10.46 -32.12 -47.36
CA ALA A 761 -9.04 -31.76 -47.40
C ALA A 761 -8.20 -32.65 -46.49
N HIS A 762 -7.04 -33.09 -46.99
CA HIS A 762 -6.10 -33.89 -46.22
C HIS A 762 -5.02 -33.04 -45.54
N LYS A 763 -4.81 -31.80 -46.02
CA LYS A 763 -3.89 -30.83 -45.43
C LYS A 763 -4.40 -29.40 -45.59
N VAL A 764 -4.28 -28.61 -44.52
CA VAL A 764 -4.63 -27.18 -44.51
C VAL A 764 -3.55 -26.40 -43.76
N GLN A 765 -3.10 -25.27 -44.32
CA GLN A 765 -2.07 -24.40 -43.75
C GLN A 765 -2.45 -22.92 -43.91
N VAL A 766 -2.10 -22.09 -42.94
CA VAL A 766 -2.24 -20.62 -43.03
C VAL A 766 -1.02 -20.06 -43.74
N SER A 767 -1.25 -19.23 -44.76
CA SER A 767 -0.22 -18.51 -45.52
C SER A 767 0.14 -17.19 -44.82
N GLN A 768 1.31 -16.64 -45.13
CA GLN A 768 1.71 -15.28 -44.72
C GLN A 768 1.13 -14.19 -45.63
N GLU A 769 0.57 -14.58 -46.77
CA GLU A 769 -0.12 -13.68 -47.70
C GLU A 769 -1.54 -13.36 -47.20
N SER A 770 -2.03 -12.15 -47.50
CA SER A 770 -3.34 -11.67 -47.07
C SER A 770 -4.25 -11.35 -48.25
N CYS A 771 -5.56 -11.47 -48.04
CA CYS A 771 -6.57 -11.17 -49.04
C CYS A 771 -6.69 -9.67 -49.29
N GLU A 772 -6.61 -9.24 -50.54
CA GLU A 772 -6.74 -7.83 -50.94
C GLU A 772 -8.11 -7.21 -50.59
N SER A 773 -9.15 -8.05 -50.45
CA SER A 773 -10.54 -7.58 -50.22
C SER A 773 -10.89 -7.40 -48.74
N CYS A 774 -10.39 -8.27 -47.86
CA CYS A 774 -10.80 -8.29 -46.45
C CYS A 774 -9.64 -8.45 -45.46
N GLU A 775 -8.39 -8.39 -45.92
CA GLU A 775 -7.16 -8.45 -45.13
C GLU A 775 -6.95 -9.75 -44.32
N ALA A 776 -7.80 -10.76 -44.51
CA ALA A 776 -7.64 -12.06 -43.87
C ALA A 776 -6.47 -12.85 -44.49
N SER A 777 -5.73 -13.58 -43.66
CA SER A 777 -4.66 -14.48 -44.11
C SER A 777 -5.22 -15.54 -45.07
N LEU A 778 -4.52 -15.77 -46.17
CA LEU A 778 -4.87 -16.80 -47.14
C LEU A 778 -4.63 -18.19 -46.53
N VAL A 779 -5.40 -19.17 -46.98
CA VAL A 779 -5.28 -20.56 -46.56
C VAL A 779 -4.93 -21.42 -47.75
N ILE A 780 -3.89 -22.26 -47.59
CA ILE A 780 -3.44 -23.25 -48.57
C ILE A 780 -4.12 -24.57 -48.21
N VAL A 781 -4.93 -25.09 -49.12
CA VAL A 781 -5.73 -26.32 -48.93
C VAL A 781 -5.31 -27.35 -49.96
N ASP A 782 -5.06 -28.59 -49.51
CA ASP A 782 -4.79 -29.73 -50.37
C ASP A 782 -5.90 -30.78 -50.21
N PHE A 783 -6.72 -30.92 -51.24
CA PHE A 783 -7.87 -31.80 -51.31
C PHE A 783 -7.49 -33.22 -51.69
N HIS A 784 -8.29 -34.20 -51.28
CA HIS A 784 -8.10 -35.56 -51.78
C HIS A 784 -8.37 -35.63 -53.28
N LYS A 785 -7.45 -36.27 -54.04
CA LYS A 785 -7.56 -36.42 -55.51
C LYS A 785 -8.90 -37.02 -55.98
N ALA A 786 -9.53 -37.87 -55.17
CA ALA A 786 -10.83 -38.50 -55.48
C ALA A 786 -12.05 -37.59 -55.23
N HIS A 787 -11.89 -36.49 -54.48
CA HIS A 787 -12.97 -35.63 -54.01
C HIS A 787 -12.61 -34.13 -54.10
N SER A 788 -11.72 -33.76 -55.02
CA SER A 788 -11.30 -32.36 -55.19
C SER A 788 -12.45 -31.53 -55.75
N PRO A 789 -12.77 -30.37 -55.13
CA PRO A 789 -13.75 -29.42 -55.65
C PRO A 789 -13.18 -28.53 -56.78
N LEU A 790 -11.90 -28.71 -57.16
CA LEU A 790 -11.19 -27.90 -58.15
C LEU A 790 -11.34 -28.45 -59.57
N ALA A 791 -11.23 -27.56 -60.57
CA ALA A 791 -11.25 -27.94 -61.98
C ALA A 791 -9.97 -28.70 -62.40
N ASP A 792 -10.04 -29.44 -63.51
CA ASP A 792 -8.89 -30.05 -64.20
C ASP A 792 -8.01 -31.03 -63.38
N GLY A 793 -8.52 -31.57 -62.28
CA GLY A 793 -7.82 -32.58 -61.48
C GLY A 793 -6.73 -32.02 -60.56
N GLU A 794 -6.69 -30.69 -60.38
CA GLU A 794 -5.87 -30.04 -59.38
C GLU A 794 -6.34 -30.40 -57.96
N THR A 795 -5.40 -30.52 -57.03
CA THR A 795 -5.71 -30.84 -55.63
C THR A 795 -5.40 -29.70 -54.67
N GLN A 796 -4.57 -28.73 -55.08
CA GLN A 796 -4.15 -27.63 -54.23
C GLN A 796 -4.81 -26.32 -54.66
N HIS A 797 -5.39 -25.60 -53.70
CA HIS A 797 -5.90 -24.24 -53.90
C HIS A 797 -5.46 -23.32 -52.78
N THR A 798 -5.13 -22.07 -53.11
CA THR A 798 -4.80 -21.03 -52.14
C THR A 798 -5.79 -19.90 -52.27
N GLY A 799 -6.49 -19.59 -51.18
CA GLY A 799 -7.59 -18.63 -51.23
C GLY A 799 -7.97 -18.08 -49.87
N CYS A 800 -8.76 -17.01 -49.88
CA CYS A 800 -9.32 -16.41 -48.68
C CYS A 800 -10.58 -17.18 -48.25
N VAL A 801 -10.64 -17.60 -46.99
CA VAL A 801 -11.79 -18.38 -46.47
C VAL A 801 -13.12 -17.61 -46.55
N PHE A 802 -13.08 -16.27 -46.60
CA PHE A 802 -14.28 -15.42 -46.66
C PHE A 802 -14.63 -14.92 -48.07
N CYS A 803 -13.62 -14.68 -48.91
CA CYS A 803 -13.81 -13.99 -50.19
C CYS A 803 -13.61 -14.90 -51.41
N ASP A 804 -12.97 -16.07 -51.25
CA ASP A 804 -12.72 -16.98 -52.35
C ASP A 804 -14.01 -17.75 -52.72
N PRO A 805 -14.49 -17.65 -53.97
CA PRO A 805 -15.72 -18.31 -54.40
C PRO A 805 -15.71 -19.83 -54.23
N ILE A 806 -14.55 -20.47 -54.34
CA ILE A 806 -14.39 -21.93 -54.19
C ILE A 806 -14.52 -22.32 -52.71
N PHE A 807 -14.02 -21.49 -51.80
CA PHE A 807 -14.08 -21.78 -50.36
C PHE A 807 -15.41 -21.42 -49.71
N GLN A 808 -16.17 -20.45 -50.24
CA GLN A 808 -17.45 -20.02 -49.66
C GLN A 808 -18.46 -21.17 -49.47
N ASP A 809 -18.54 -22.08 -50.44
CA ASP A 809 -19.45 -23.24 -50.39
C ASP A 809 -18.93 -24.38 -49.49
N LEU A 810 -17.70 -24.29 -48.99
CA LEU A 810 -17.00 -25.31 -48.20
C LEU A 810 -16.83 -24.93 -46.73
N VAL A 811 -17.41 -23.80 -46.29
CA VAL A 811 -17.27 -23.23 -44.95
C VAL A 811 -18.63 -23.23 -44.24
N GLU A 812 -18.71 -23.85 -43.07
CA GLU A 812 -19.92 -23.97 -42.26
C GLU A 812 -19.70 -23.35 -40.87
N LEU A 813 -20.45 -22.29 -40.55
CA LEU A 813 -20.37 -21.61 -39.25
C LEU A 813 -21.23 -22.32 -38.19
N LYS A 814 -20.63 -22.69 -37.05
CA LYS A 814 -21.32 -23.34 -35.92
C LYS A 814 -21.03 -22.65 -34.58
N HIS A 815 -21.98 -22.76 -33.66
CA HIS A 815 -21.85 -22.26 -32.28
C HIS A 815 -21.45 -23.39 -31.33
N ALA A 816 -20.42 -23.19 -30.50
CA ALA A 816 -20.04 -24.18 -29.49
C ALA A 816 -21.11 -24.29 -28.39
N THR A 817 -21.58 -25.52 -28.13
CA THR A 817 -22.55 -25.80 -27.05
C THR A 817 -21.82 -25.97 -25.71
N MET A 818 -22.01 -25.05 -24.76
CA MET A 818 -21.54 -25.21 -23.39
C MET A 818 -22.55 -26.04 -22.58
N ARG A 819 -22.10 -27.14 -21.95
CA ARG A 819 -22.92 -27.87 -20.97
C ARG A 819 -22.87 -27.14 -19.63
N HIS A 820 -23.97 -26.50 -19.24
CA HIS A 820 -24.15 -26.02 -17.87
C HIS A 820 -24.35 -27.20 -16.89
N PRO A 821 -23.82 -27.16 -15.67
CA PRO A 821 -24.19 -28.11 -14.62
C PRO A 821 -25.64 -27.82 -14.21
N MET A 822 -26.55 -28.77 -14.41
CA MET A 822 -27.91 -28.69 -13.86
C MET A 822 -27.84 -28.73 -12.33
N HIS A 823 -28.40 -27.72 -11.67
CA HIS A 823 -28.83 -27.80 -10.27
C HIS A 823 -29.77 -29.01 -10.11
N LYS A 824 -29.37 -29.99 -9.30
CA LYS A 824 -30.30 -31.02 -8.78
C LYS A 824 -31.14 -30.39 -7.68
N GLY A 825 -32.34 -29.95 -8.05
CA GLY A 825 -33.44 -29.75 -7.10
C GLY A 825 -33.97 -31.09 -6.57
N GLY A 826 -34.37 -31.09 -5.30
CA GLY A 826 -34.90 -32.24 -4.56
C GLY A 826 -36.11 -32.90 -5.22
N GLY A 827 -36.26 -34.20 -4.98
CA GLY A 827 -37.19 -35.05 -5.72
C GLY A 827 -38.66 -35.00 -5.27
N ALA A 828 -39.52 -35.50 -6.14
CA ALA A 828 -40.76 -36.20 -5.79
C ALA A 828 -41.22 -37.11 -6.95
N ARG A 829 -41.98 -38.14 -6.58
CA ARG A 829 -42.29 -39.38 -7.32
C ARG A 829 -43.46 -39.28 -8.32
N ARG A 830 -43.39 -40.17 -9.33
CA ARG A 830 -44.46 -40.95 -10.03
C ARG A 830 -45.36 -40.28 -11.08
N GLY A 831 -45.51 -40.98 -12.22
CA GLY A 831 -46.74 -40.96 -13.04
C GLY A 831 -46.56 -41.32 -14.53
N ARG A 832 -46.96 -42.53 -14.94
CA ARG A 832 -47.13 -42.95 -16.35
C ARG A 832 -48.42 -42.33 -16.93
N GLY A 833 -48.44 -41.94 -18.22
CA GLY A 833 -49.69 -41.63 -18.92
C GLY A 833 -49.52 -41.31 -20.42
N ARG A 834 -50.29 -42.00 -21.28
CA ARG A 834 -50.29 -41.95 -22.75
C ARG A 834 -51.20 -40.82 -23.29
N GLY A 835 -50.95 -40.35 -24.52
CA GLY A 835 -52.05 -40.07 -25.49
C GLY A 835 -52.14 -38.68 -26.15
N ARG A 836 -51.73 -38.63 -27.43
CA ARG A 836 -52.31 -37.96 -28.62
C ARG A 836 -52.98 -36.56 -28.54
N GLY A 837 -52.40 -35.62 -29.31
CA GLY A 837 -53.03 -35.12 -30.56
C GLY A 837 -53.38 -33.63 -30.65
N ARG A 838 -52.72 -32.89 -31.58
CA ARG A 838 -53.31 -32.26 -32.79
C ARG A 838 -52.33 -31.28 -33.49
N ARG A 839 -52.33 -31.37 -34.83
CA ARG A 839 -51.77 -30.48 -35.89
C ARG A 839 -52.59 -29.15 -35.99
N PRO A 840 -52.40 -28.24 -37.00
CA PRO A 840 -51.40 -28.10 -38.09
C PRO A 840 -50.81 -26.67 -38.24
N GLY A 841 -49.69 -26.48 -38.97
CA GLY A 841 -49.69 -25.91 -40.33
C GLY A 841 -49.09 -24.49 -40.30
N GLY A 842 -48.41 -23.90 -41.29
CA GLY A 842 -47.92 -24.26 -42.62
C GLY A 842 -47.05 -23.07 -43.09
N ARG A 843 -45.81 -23.33 -43.50
CA ARG A 843 -45.22 -23.06 -44.83
C ARG A 843 -45.60 -21.77 -45.61
N VAL A 844 -44.54 -20.97 -45.87
CA VAL A 844 -43.94 -20.52 -47.16
C VAL A 844 -44.76 -19.68 -48.16
N PHE A 845 -44.01 -18.76 -48.81
CA PHE A 845 -44.06 -18.18 -50.19
C PHE A 845 -44.25 -16.65 -50.16
N TYR A 846 -43.59 -15.78 -50.93
CA TYR A 846 -42.39 -15.71 -51.80
C TYR A 846 -42.40 -14.27 -52.41
N ILE A 847 -41.37 -13.86 -53.17
CA ILE A 847 -41.40 -12.87 -54.29
C ILE A 847 -40.92 -11.41 -54.04
N ARG A 848 -39.74 -11.10 -54.65
CA ARG A 848 -39.30 -9.95 -55.53
C ARG A 848 -39.45 -8.48 -55.07
N GLU A 849 -38.72 -7.46 -55.54
CA GLU A 849 -37.55 -7.21 -56.44
C GLU A 849 -37.43 -5.65 -56.57
N LYS A 850 -36.29 -5.15 -57.09
CA LYS A 850 -36.01 -3.77 -57.62
C LYS A 850 -35.69 -2.69 -56.56
N GLY A 851 -34.66 -1.85 -56.66
CA GLY A 851 -33.69 -1.51 -57.71
C GLY A 851 -33.65 0.01 -57.90
N VAL A 852 -32.52 0.69 -57.66
CA VAL A 852 -32.22 2.05 -58.20
C VAL A 852 -30.71 2.19 -58.45
N SER A 853 -30.43 2.95 -59.51
CA SER A 853 -29.31 3.04 -60.43
C SER A 853 -27.98 3.64 -59.95
N GLU A 854 -26.93 3.23 -60.68
CA GLU A 854 -25.69 3.98 -60.91
C GLU A 854 -25.95 5.32 -61.61
N ARG A 855 -25.75 6.42 -60.89
CA ARG A 855 -25.19 7.70 -61.36
C ARG A 855 -24.63 8.38 -60.10
N ASP A 856 -23.47 8.99 -60.22
CA ASP A 856 -22.67 9.65 -59.16
C ASP A 856 -21.49 8.86 -58.56
N LYS A 857 -21.01 7.81 -59.25
CA LYS A 857 -19.64 7.30 -59.08
C LYS A 857 -18.64 8.18 -59.87
N ARG A 858 -18.39 9.44 -59.49
CA ARG A 858 -17.16 10.18 -59.86
C ARG A 858 -16.98 11.57 -59.20
N VAL A 859 -17.17 11.66 -57.89
CA VAL A 859 -16.38 12.57 -57.03
C VAL A 859 -16.11 11.78 -55.75
N LEU A 860 -14.93 11.90 -55.13
CA LEU A 860 -14.43 11.13 -53.97
C LEU A 860 -13.52 9.92 -54.28
N ARG A 861 -12.64 10.04 -55.28
CA ARG A 861 -11.26 9.51 -55.11
C ARG A 861 -10.49 10.51 -54.25
N GLY A 862 -10.61 10.39 -52.92
CA GLY A 862 -9.95 11.28 -51.97
C GLY A 862 -10.18 10.97 -50.48
N ALA A 863 -10.96 9.95 -50.11
CA ALA A 863 -11.39 9.74 -48.72
C ALA A 863 -11.18 8.30 -48.20
N LYS A 864 -10.02 7.68 -48.47
CA LYS A 864 -9.64 6.35 -47.92
C LYS A 864 -8.53 6.39 -46.86
N ARG A 865 -8.15 7.58 -46.35
CA ARG A 865 -7.16 7.71 -45.25
C ARG A 865 -7.74 7.91 -43.83
N ASN A 866 -9.06 8.06 -43.66
CA ASN A 866 -9.65 8.48 -42.37
C ASN A 866 -10.36 7.40 -41.54
N LYS A 867 -10.24 6.09 -41.85
CA LYS A 867 -10.91 5.03 -41.07
C LYS A 867 -10.08 4.44 -39.92
N ALA A 868 -8.75 4.62 -39.91
CA ALA A 868 -7.88 4.09 -38.86
C ALA A 868 -7.87 4.97 -37.58
N ASP A 869 -8.00 6.30 -37.73
CA ASP A 869 -7.88 7.25 -36.59
C ASP A 869 -9.13 7.39 -35.70
N CYS A 870 -10.27 6.80 -36.06
CA CYS A 870 -11.49 6.90 -35.25
C CYS A 870 -11.63 5.80 -34.19
N ARG A 871 -10.93 4.66 -34.31
CA ARG A 871 -11.08 3.53 -33.38
C ARG A 871 -10.25 3.65 -32.10
N SER A 872 -9.18 4.47 -32.09
CA SER A 872 -8.33 4.68 -30.91
C SER A 872 -8.87 5.71 -29.91
N VAL A 873 -9.85 6.53 -30.31
CA VAL A 873 -10.39 7.64 -29.49
C VAL A 873 -11.68 7.24 -28.74
N CYS A 874 -12.38 6.19 -29.18
CA CYS A 874 -13.67 5.75 -28.62
C CYS A 874 -13.56 4.58 -27.61
N CYS A 875 -12.49 4.51 -26.80
CA CYS A 875 -12.43 3.56 -25.70
C CYS A 875 -13.01 4.18 -24.42
N GLU A 876 -13.87 3.40 -23.73
CA GLU A 876 -14.72 3.74 -22.58
C GLU A 876 -16.06 4.39 -22.95
N THR A 877 -17.00 3.58 -23.43
CA THR A 877 -18.41 3.98 -23.55
C THR A 877 -19.21 3.37 -22.41
N ASP A 878 -19.78 4.22 -21.55
CA ASP A 878 -20.95 3.86 -20.75
C ASP A 878 -22.04 3.29 -21.66
N ARG A 879 -22.76 2.27 -21.17
CA ARG A 879 -23.80 1.62 -21.99
C ARG A 879 -24.99 2.55 -22.24
N THR A 880 -25.21 3.53 -21.38
CA THR A 880 -26.32 4.49 -21.48
C THR A 880 -25.94 5.88 -20.93
N VAL A 881 -26.59 6.93 -21.44
CA VAL A 881 -26.44 8.32 -21.00
C VAL A 881 -27.81 8.97 -20.79
N THR A 882 -27.91 9.95 -19.91
CA THR A 882 -29.09 10.80 -19.69
C THR A 882 -29.05 12.03 -20.60
N LEU A 883 -30.17 12.74 -20.76
CA LEU A 883 -30.23 13.99 -21.54
C LEU A 883 -29.26 15.06 -20.98
N ASP A 884 -29.13 15.14 -19.65
CA ASP A 884 -28.24 16.11 -18.99
C ASP A 884 -26.75 15.78 -19.20
N GLU A 885 -26.40 14.51 -19.41
CA GLU A 885 -25.02 14.08 -19.67
C GLU A 885 -24.57 14.33 -21.12
N ILE A 886 -25.49 14.40 -22.11
CA ILE A 886 -25.13 14.44 -23.54
C ILE A 886 -24.16 15.55 -23.89
N LYS A 887 -24.39 16.75 -23.34
CA LYS A 887 -23.58 17.92 -23.65
C LYS A 887 -22.13 17.69 -23.23
N GLY A 888 -21.90 17.24 -22.00
CA GLY A 888 -20.55 16.95 -21.50
C GLY A 888 -19.87 15.81 -22.23
N GLU A 889 -20.55 14.67 -22.39
CA GLU A 889 -20.00 13.49 -23.07
C GLU A 889 -19.64 13.79 -24.53
N SER A 890 -20.44 14.61 -25.22
CA SER A 890 -20.18 14.98 -26.62
C SER A 890 -19.04 15.99 -26.75
N LEU A 891 -18.97 16.99 -25.87
CA LEU A 891 -17.88 17.97 -25.87
C LEU A 891 -16.53 17.29 -25.59
N ASP A 892 -16.47 16.45 -24.55
CA ASP A 892 -15.25 15.69 -24.22
C ASP A 892 -14.80 14.78 -25.38
N LEU A 893 -15.72 14.01 -25.96
CA LEU A 893 -15.44 13.18 -27.13
C LEU A 893 -14.92 14.01 -28.32
N GLY A 894 -15.56 15.15 -28.61
CA GLY A 894 -15.20 16.02 -29.71
C GLY A 894 -13.83 16.66 -29.55
N LEU A 895 -13.53 17.20 -28.36
CA LEU A 895 -12.25 17.81 -28.04
C LEU A 895 -11.11 16.79 -28.11
N ARG A 896 -11.28 15.60 -27.53
CA ARG A 896 -10.28 14.50 -27.65
C ARG A 896 -10.06 14.10 -29.09
N LEU A 897 -11.13 13.97 -29.88
CA LEU A 897 -11.06 13.58 -31.28
C LEU A 897 -10.36 14.61 -32.17
N LEU A 898 -10.59 15.91 -31.93
CA LEU A 898 -9.98 16.99 -32.70
C LEU A 898 -8.53 17.24 -32.26
N SER A 899 -8.25 17.16 -30.96
CA SER A 899 -6.89 17.19 -30.41
C SER A 899 -6.02 16.06 -30.97
N ALA A 900 -6.56 14.84 -31.06
CA ALA A 900 -5.86 13.71 -31.67
C ALA A 900 -5.51 13.93 -33.17
N ARG A 901 -6.14 14.93 -33.81
CA ARG A 901 -5.87 15.35 -35.19
C ARG A 901 -5.10 16.66 -35.28
N ASN A 902 -4.52 17.13 -34.17
CA ASN A 902 -3.77 18.40 -34.08
C ASN A 902 -4.59 19.62 -34.54
N ALA A 903 -5.91 19.61 -34.33
CA ALA A 903 -6.74 20.78 -34.60
C ALA A 903 -6.45 21.87 -33.56
N PRO A 904 -6.32 23.15 -33.96
CA PRO A 904 -6.15 24.25 -33.01
C PRO A 904 -7.28 24.31 -31.97
N GLY A 905 -6.98 24.73 -30.73
CA GLY A 905 -7.95 24.79 -29.62
C GLY A 905 -9.20 25.61 -29.96
N SER A 906 -9.01 26.83 -30.45
CA SER A 906 -10.11 27.72 -30.88
C SER A 906 -11.02 27.14 -31.97
N LEU A 907 -10.44 26.45 -32.95
CA LEU A 907 -11.20 25.74 -33.98
C LEU A 907 -11.95 24.55 -33.35
N SER A 908 -11.29 23.79 -32.49
CA SER A 908 -11.86 22.63 -31.83
C SER A 908 -13.07 23.01 -30.97
N ALA A 909 -12.92 24.03 -30.12
CA ALA A 909 -13.98 24.54 -29.27
C ALA A 909 -15.19 25.01 -30.08
N SER A 910 -14.95 25.82 -31.12
CA SER A 910 -16.02 26.36 -31.97
C SER A 910 -16.75 25.27 -32.76
N MET A 911 -16.02 24.29 -33.30
CA MET A 911 -16.61 23.15 -34.03
C MET A 911 -17.43 22.25 -33.10
N CYS A 912 -16.91 21.94 -31.91
CA CYS A 912 -17.62 21.16 -30.90
C CYS A 912 -18.89 21.88 -30.45
N HIS A 913 -18.82 23.19 -30.18
CA HIS A 913 -19.97 24.00 -29.83
C HIS A 913 -21.08 23.93 -30.88
N ALA A 914 -20.73 24.17 -32.16
CA ALA A 914 -21.68 24.13 -33.26
C ALA A 914 -22.28 22.72 -33.43
N ALA A 915 -21.46 21.67 -33.35
CA ALA A 915 -21.90 20.30 -33.50
C ALA A 915 -22.85 19.84 -32.38
N VAL A 916 -22.54 20.18 -31.12
CA VAL A 916 -23.43 19.88 -29.99
C VAL A 916 -24.72 20.71 -30.07
N THR A 917 -24.65 21.96 -30.51
CA THR A 917 -25.85 22.79 -30.72
C THR A 917 -26.80 22.18 -31.75
N GLU A 918 -26.27 21.60 -32.82
CA GLU A 918 -27.09 20.88 -33.81
C GLU A 918 -27.57 19.52 -33.30
N LEU A 919 -26.76 18.80 -32.51
CA LEU A 919 -27.17 17.54 -31.88
C LEU A 919 -28.36 17.75 -30.93
N LEU A 920 -28.33 18.79 -30.10
CA LEU A 920 -29.39 19.09 -29.12
C LEU A 920 -30.71 19.54 -29.77
N LYS A 921 -30.73 19.83 -31.08
CA LYS A 921 -31.95 20.11 -31.85
C LYS A 921 -32.59 18.85 -32.46
N ASP A 922 -31.85 17.74 -32.54
CA ASP A 922 -32.36 16.49 -33.13
C ASP A 922 -33.35 15.79 -32.17
N ASP A 923 -34.28 15.02 -32.75
CA ASP A 923 -35.11 14.11 -31.96
C ASP A 923 -34.30 12.88 -31.54
N LEU A 924 -34.04 12.77 -30.24
CA LEU A 924 -33.27 11.68 -29.64
C LEU A 924 -34.13 10.49 -29.18
N SER A 925 -35.46 10.57 -29.33
CA SER A 925 -36.38 9.47 -29.01
C SER A 925 -36.03 8.12 -29.66
N PRO A 926 -35.46 8.05 -30.88
CA PRO A 926 -35.07 6.78 -31.50
C PRO A 926 -33.94 6.04 -30.77
N PHE A 927 -33.18 6.73 -29.92
CA PHE A 927 -32.04 6.14 -29.19
C PHE A 927 -32.39 5.74 -27.75
N TYR A 928 -33.67 5.79 -27.37
CA TYR A 928 -34.11 5.44 -26.02
C TYR A 928 -33.80 3.96 -25.74
N SER A 929 -33.18 3.70 -24.59
CA SER A 929 -32.86 2.34 -24.16
C SER A 929 -34.15 1.61 -23.73
N PRO A 930 -34.36 0.34 -24.12
CA PRO A 930 -35.51 -0.44 -23.67
C PRO A 930 -35.52 -0.56 -22.14
N LYS A 931 -36.71 -0.39 -21.53
CA LYS A 931 -36.91 -0.43 -20.07
C LYS A 931 -36.64 -1.85 -19.54
N ASP A 932 -35.70 -1.98 -18.59
CA ASP A 932 -35.47 -3.23 -17.87
C ASP A 932 -36.41 -3.29 -16.64
N PRO A 933 -37.33 -4.28 -16.54
CA PRO A 933 -38.32 -4.33 -15.47
C PRO A 933 -37.73 -4.49 -14.06
N GLU A 934 -36.48 -4.95 -13.93
CA GLU A 934 -35.85 -5.21 -12.63
C GLU A 934 -35.29 -3.94 -11.93
N GLN A 935 -35.34 -2.77 -12.58
CA GLN A 935 -34.79 -1.51 -12.02
C GLN A 935 -35.84 -0.56 -11.42
N GLN A 936 -37.12 -0.96 -11.31
CA GLN A 936 -38.15 -0.14 -10.66
C GLN A 936 -38.19 -0.40 -9.14
N GLN A 937 -37.63 0.53 -8.36
CA GLN A 937 -37.96 0.70 -6.93
C GLN A 937 -38.99 1.83 -6.75
N GLU A 938 -39.94 1.63 -5.86
CA GLU A 938 -41.04 2.56 -5.56
C GLU A 938 -40.51 3.91 -5.04
N GLY A 939 -40.78 5.02 -5.77
CA GLY A 939 -40.76 6.38 -5.21
C GLY A 939 -39.92 7.47 -5.91
N GLU A 940 -39.19 7.22 -7.00
CA GLU A 940 -38.32 8.24 -7.64
C GLU A 940 -38.68 8.53 -9.11
N ALA A 941 -38.30 9.73 -9.59
CA ALA A 941 -38.65 10.28 -10.90
C ALA A 941 -38.11 9.44 -12.07
N GLU A 942 -38.91 9.34 -13.15
CA GLU A 942 -38.60 8.54 -14.34
C GLU A 942 -37.45 9.18 -15.15
N VAL A 943 -36.23 8.68 -15.00
CA VAL A 943 -35.05 9.17 -15.77
C VAL A 943 -34.99 8.50 -17.14
N VAL A 944 -34.98 9.31 -18.20
CA VAL A 944 -34.86 8.83 -19.59
C VAL A 944 -33.40 8.47 -19.90
N LEU A 945 -33.18 7.24 -20.37
CA LEU A 945 -31.86 6.72 -20.75
C LEU A 945 -31.75 6.54 -22.26
N LEU A 946 -30.65 7.02 -22.83
CA LEU A 946 -30.28 6.89 -24.23
C LEU A 946 -29.13 5.89 -24.38
N GLN A 947 -29.09 5.16 -25.49
CA GLN A 947 -27.93 4.35 -25.85
C GLN A 947 -26.77 5.28 -26.23
N SER A 948 -25.64 5.16 -25.51
CA SER A 948 -24.50 6.09 -25.67
C SER A 948 -23.88 6.03 -27.06
N GLU A 949 -23.62 4.83 -27.59
CA GLU A 949 -22.94 4.66 -28.88
C GLU A 949 -23.70 5.30 -30.06
N PRO A 950 -25.03 5.08 -30.24
CA PRO A 950 -25.79 5.79 -31.28
C PRO A 950 -25.73 7.31 -31.16
N VAL A 951 -25.83 7.86 -29.94
CA VAL A 951 -25.76 9.31 -29.71
C VAL A 951 -24.38 9.86 -30.04
N GLN A 952 -23.30 9.16 -29.65
CA GLN A 952 -21.92 9.52 -30.00
C GLN A 952 -21.70 9.48 -31.52
N ARG A 953 -22.24 8.47 -32.22
CA ARG A 953 -22.17 8.39 -33.70
C ARG A 953 -22.92 9.55 -34.34
N LEU A 954 -24.10 9.92 -33.83
CA LEU A 954 -24.85 11.08 -34.31
C LEU A 954 -24.07 12.37 -34.10
N PHE A 955 -23.48 12.57 -32.92
CA PHE A 955 -22.60 13.70 -32.64
C PHE A 955 -21.42 13.79 -33.62
N ILE A 956 -20.70 12.68 -33.86
CA ILE A 956 -19.58 12.64 -34.80
C ILE A 956 -20.04 13.02 -36.22
N ASN A 957 -21.25 12.61 -36.64
CA ASN A 957 -21.82 13.03 -37.91
C ASN A 957 -22.09 14.53 -37.94
N LYS A 958 -22.65 15.12 -36.88
CA LYS A 958 -22.84 16.58 -36.77
C LYS A 958 -21.51 17.31 -36.82
N LEU A 959 -20.49 16.82 -36.12
CA LEU A 959 -19.14 17.39 -36.14
C LEU A 959 -18.53 17.39 -37.54
N ARG A 960 -18.72 16.28 -38.28
CA ARG A 960 -18.30 16.18 -39.69
C ARG A 960 -19.08 17.15 -40.58
N GLU A 961 -20.39 17.28 -40.39
CA GLU A 961 -21.25 18.18 -41.17
C GLU A 961 -20.85 19.64 -40.97
N VAL A 962 -20.61 20.06 -39.72
CA VAL A 962 -20.06 21.37 -39.37
C VAL A 962 -18.71 21.58 -40.07
N GLY A 963 -17.79 20.62 -39.96
CA GLY A 963 -16.48 20.72 -40.62
C GLY A 963 -16.56 20.85 -42.14
N VAL A 964 -17.46 20.10 -42.80
CA VAL A 964 -17.69 20.18 -44.25
C VAL A 964 -18.35 21.50 -44.65
N ALA A 965 -19.28 22.01 -43.84
CA ALA A 965 -19.89 23.32 -44.07
C ALA A 965 -18.85 24.44 -43.97
N TRP A 966 -18.02 24.42 -42.93
CA TRP A 966 -16.99 25.43 -42.68
C TRP A 966 -15.82 25.36 -43.66
N GLN A 967 -15.57 24.20 -44.27
CA GLN A 967 -14.62 24.07 -45.38
C GLN A 967 -15.02 24.91 -46.59
N LYS A 968 -16.33 25.06 -46.86
CA LYS A 968 -16.83 25.87 -47.99
C LYS A 968 -16.81 27.36 -47.69
N GLN A 969 -17.14 27.72 -46.46
CA GLN A 969 -17.16 29.10 -45.97
C GLN A 969 -16.89 29.07 -44.47
N LEU A 970 -15.67 29.44 -44.06
CA LEU A 970 -15.33 29.53 -42.65
C LEU A 970 -16.15 30.66 -42.03
N PRO A 971 -16.91 30.43 -40.95
CA PRO A 971 -17.57 31.51 -40.24
C PRO A 971 -16.52 32.49 -39.72
N ASN A 972 -16.92 33.75 -39.49
CA ASN A 972 -16.10 34.68 -38.72
C ASN A 972 -16.00 34.15 -37.29
N LEU A 973 -15.01 33.31 -37.05
CA LEU A 973 -14.66 32.85 -35.72
C LEU A 973 -14.21 34.08 -34.93
N THR A 974 -14.79 34.27 -33.75
CA THR A 974 -14.33 35.30 -32.82
C THR A 974 -12.82 35.12 -32.64
N PRO A 975 -11.99 36.15 -32.91
CA PRO A 975 -10.56 36.03 -32.75
C PRO A 975 -10.24 35.48 -31.37
N CYS A 976 -9.39 34.44 -31.31
CA CYS A 976 -8.80 34.03 -30.04
C CYS A 976 -8.12 35.26 -29.44
N SER A 977 -8.27 35.50 -28.14
CA SER A 977 -7.53 36.58 -27.49
C SER A 977 -6.05 36.41 -27.84
N SER A 978 -5.33 37.51 -28.07
CA SER A 978 -3.88 37.49 -28.32
C SER A 978 -3.06 37.01 -27.10
N HIS A 979 -3.71 36.45 -26.08
CA HIS A 979 -3.17 36.18 -24.75
C HIS A 979 -3.58 34.79 -24.23
N SER A 980 -3.52 33.73 -25.06
CA SER A 980 -3.58 32.37 -24.50
C SER A 980 -2.42 32.21 -23.52
N ARG A 981 -2.76 32.09 -22.23
CA ARG A 981 -1.78 31.96 -21.17
C ARG A 981 -1.01 30.66 -21.33
N LEU A 982 0.30 30.73 -21.10
CA LEU A 982 1.11 29.52 -21.09
C LEU A 982 0.71 28.65 -19.90
N CYS A 983 0.45 27.38 -20.16
CA CYS A 983 0.17 26.39 -19.12
C CYS A 983 1.18 25.24 -19.15
N SER A 984 1.53 24.74 -17.98
CA SER A 984 2.30 23.50 -17.81
C SER A 984 1.48 22.53 -16.98
N VAL A 985 1.27 21.32 -17.46
CA VAL A 985 0.52 20.29 -16.72
C VAL A 985 1.26 18.96 -16.78
N HIS A 986 1.35 18.28 -15.64
CA HIS A 986 1.92 16.95 -15.58
C HIS A 986 1.20 16.10 -14.53
N ALA A 987 0.91 14.86 -14.89
CA ALA A 987 0.13 13.96 -14.06
C ALA A 987 0.72 12.54 -14.14
N ILE A 988 1.01 11.92 -12.99
CA ILE A 988 1.58 10.58 -12.92
C ILE A 988 0.83 9.65 -11.98
N ARG A 989 0.68 8.39 -12.41
CA ARG A 989 0.37 7.29 -11.50
C ARG A 989 1.65 6.85 -10.81
N ASN A 990 1.87 7.33 -9.59
CA ASN A 990 3.05 6.97 -8.81
C ASN A 990 2.91 5.56 -8.18
N THR A 991 2.80 5.42 -6.86
CA THR A 991 2.76 4.08 -6.23
C THR A 991 1.36 3.45 -6.18
N ARG A 992 0.31 4.22 -6.49
CA ARG A 992 -1.08 3.73 -6.57
C ARG A 992 -1.30 2.74 -7.72
N ARG A 993 -2.34 1.92 -7.58
CA ARG A 993 -2.72 0.90 -8.59
C ARG A 993 -3.27 1.52 -9.88
N LYS A 994 -3.99 2.65 -9.79
CA LYS A 994 -4.64 3.35 -10.90
C LYS A 994 -4.29 4.84 -10.88
N MET A 995 -4.45 5.50 -12.04
CA MET A 995 -4.46 6.96 -12.15
C MET A 995 -5.90 7.43 -11.97
N GLU A 996 -6.24 7.84 -10.76
CA GLU A 996 -7.58 8.26 -10.34
C GLU A 996 -7.80 9.75 -10.61
N ASP A 997 -6.76 10.59 -10.54
CA ASP A 997 -6.85 12.01 -10.82
C ASP A 997 -7.22 12.33 -12.28
N ARG A 998 -7.87 13.48 -12.47
CA ARG A 998 -8.17 14.11 -13.76
C ARG A 998 -7.84 15.59 -13.71
N HIS A 999 -7.61 16.20 -14.86
CA HIS A 999 -7.42 17.64 -14.97
C HIS A 999 -8.11 18.19 -16.23
N VAL A 1000 -8.42 19.48 -16.22
CA VAL A 1000 -9.10 20.16 -17.32
C VAL A 1000 -8.38 21.47 -17.64
N LEU A 1001 -8.07 21.70 -18.91
CA LEU A 1001 -7.53 22.96 -19.44
C LEU A 1001 -8.46 23.45 -20.54
N LEU A 1002 -9.16 24.55 -20.30
CA LEU A 1002 -10.10 25.15 -21.26
C LEU A 1002 -9.86 26.66 -21.38
N PRO A 1003 -8.79 27.07 -22.10
CA PRO A 1003 -8.58 28.48 -22.40
C PRO A 1003 -9.66 29.05 -23.33
N GLU A 1004 -10.30 28.22 -24.16
CA GLU A 1004 -11.39 28.64 -25.07
C GLU A 1004 -12.79 28.41 -24.48
N PHE A 1005 -12.97 28.68 -23.19
CA PHE A 1005 -14.22 28.42 -22.46
C PHE A 1005 -15.43 29.11 -23.14
N ASN A 1006 -15.28 30.38 -23.52
CA ASN A 1006 -16.34 31.13 -24.19
C ASN A 1006 -16.75 30.51 -25.52
N GLN A 1007 -15.79 30.11 -26.35
CA GLN A 1007 -16.03 29.55 -27.68
C GLN A 1007 -16.68 28.17 -27.58
N LEU A 1008 -16.27 27.36 -26.59
CA LEU A 1008 -16.84 26.03 -26.34
C LEU A 1008 -18.33 26.10 -25.95
N PHE A 1009 -18.72 27.16 -25.23
CA PHE A 1009 -20.09 27.33 -24.71
C PHE A 1009 -20.92 28.40 -25.41
N GLY A 1010 -20.36 29.10 -26.39
CA GLY A 1010 -21.07 30.13 -27.18
C GLY A 1010 -21.39 31.40 -26.38
N LEU A 1011 -20.57 31.75 -25.39
CA LEU A 1011 -20.76 32.95 -24.57
C LEU A 1011 -20.33 34.20 -25.36
N GLN A 1012 -21.25 35.15 -25.53
CA GLN A 1012 -21.05 36.39 -26.33
C GLN A 1012 -21.32 37.67 -25.51
N ASP A 1013 -21.01 37.66 -24.22
CA ASP A 1013 -21.23 38.79 -23.32
C ASP A 1013 -20.02 39.75 -23.22
N GLY A 1014 -18.99 39.57 -24.04
CA GLY A 1014 -17.82 40.44 -24.10
C GLY A 1014 -16.80 40.25 -22.97
N VAL A 1015 -17.00 39.27 -22.09
CA VAL A 1015 -16.06 38.93 -21.01
C VAL A 1015 -15.33 37.64 -21.38
N GLU A 1016 -14.03 37.72 -21.67
CA GLU A 1016 -13.20 36.55 -21.92
C GLU A 1016 -13.04 35.69 -20.66
N ARG A 1017 -13.19 34.37 -20.81
CA ARG A 1017 -13.08 33.41 -19.70
C ARG A 1017 -12.18 32.24 -20.05
N GLU A 1018 -11.41 31.79 -19.06
CA GLU A 1018 -10.57 30.60 -19.11
C GLU A 1018 -10.84 29.73 -17.87
N TYR A 1019 -10.93 28.41 -18.05
CA TYR A 1019 -11.23 27.46 -16.98
C TYR A 1019 -10.13 26.41 -16.82
N TYR A 1020 -9.72 26.18 -15.58
CA TYR A 1020 -8.71 25.19 -15.22
C TYR A 1020 -9.14 24.42 -13.98
N ALA A 1021 -8.93 23.10 -13.95
CA ALA A 1021 -9.29 22.29 -12.79
C ALA A 1021 -8.40 21.06 -12.60
N VAL A 1022 -8.27 20.63 -11.35
CA VAL A 1022 -7.67 19.36 -10.93
C VAL A 1022 -8.68 18.64 -10.04
N PHE A 1023 -8.94 17.38 -10.35
CA PHE A 1023 -9.82 16.49 -9.60
C PHE A 1023 -9.00 15.30 -9.14
N ASP A 1024 -8.92 15.12 -7.84
CA ASP A 1024 -8.22 14.02 -7.19
C ASP A 1024 -9.24 12.95 -6.82
N GLY A 1025 -9.03 11.74 -7.33
CA GLY A 1025 -10.00 10.65 -7.24
C GLY A 1025 -9.60 9.63 -6.18
N HIS A 1026 -10.57 9.11 -5.44
CA HIS A 1026 -10.33 8.03 -4.48
C HIS A 1026 -11.41 6.94 -4.54
N GLY A 1027 -10.99 5.71 -4.24
CA GLY A 1027 -11.89 4.55 -4.28
C GLY A 1027 -12.33 4.15 -5.69
N GLY A 1028 -11.69 4.70 -6.72
CA GLY A 1028 -12.01 4.50 -8.14
C GLY A 1028 -11.82 5.79 -8.94
N VAL A 1029 -11.94 5.69 -10.27
CA VAL A 1029 -11.70 6.83 -11.18
C VAL A 1029 -12.99 7.55 -11.59
N ASP A 1030 -14.14 6.99 -11.24
CA ASP A 1030 -15.42 7.33 -11.88
C ASP A 1030 -15.90 8.73 -11.50
N ALA A 1031 -15.78 9.11 -10.21
CA ALA A 1031 -16.17 10.44 -9.73
C ALA A 1031 -15.30 11.56 -10.32
N ALA A 1032 -13.97 11.38 -10.35
CA ALA A 1032 -13.05 12.35 -10.94
C ALA A 1032 -13.27 12.49 -12.45
N THR A 1033 -13.47 11.36 -13.14
CA THR A 1033 -13.80 11.36 -14.58
C THR A 1033 -15.12 12.09 -14.83
N TYR A 1034 -16.17 11.75 -14.09
CA TYR A 1034 -17.48 12.40 -14.23
C TYR A 1034 -17.40 13.91 -13.98
N THR A 1035 -16.72 14.32 -12.92
CA THR A 1035 -16.56 15.73 -12.57
C THR A 1035 -15.77 16.48 -13.64
N SER A 1036 -14.70 15.88 -14.19
CA SER A 1036 -13.91 16.47 -15.25
C SER A 1036 -14.71 16.69 -16.55
N THR A 1037 -15.65 15.80 -16.84
CA THR A 1037 -16.52 15.88 -18.03
C THR A 1037 -17.65 16.90 -17.87
N HIS A 1038 -18.24 17.03 -16.67
CA HIS A 1038 -19.53 17.72 -16.50
C HIS A 1038 -19.47 19.05 -15.74
N LEU A 1039 -18.53 19.27 -14.81
CA LEU A 1039 -18.56 20.44 -13.91
C LEU A 1039 -18.51 21.79 -14.67
N HIS A 1040 -17.60 21.91 -15.62
CA HIS A 1040 -17.41 23.13 -16.43
C HIS A 1040 -18.59 23.37 -17.41
N VAL A 1041 -19.26 22.31 -17.83
CA VAL A 1041 -20.47 22.37 -18.67
C VAL A 1041 -21.64 22.90 -17.86
N ILE A 1042 -21.85 22.39 -16.65
CA ILE A 1042 -22.88 22.85 -15.72
C ILE A 1042 -22.63 24.31 -15.34
N LEU A 1043 -21.37 24.67 -15.07
CA LEU A 1043 -20.97 26.05 -14.79
C LEU A 1043 -21.38 27.00 -15.92
N SER A 1044 -21.15 26.61 -17.17
CA SER A 1044 -21.53 27.42 -18.35
C SER A 1044 -23.05 27.66 -18.49
N GLN A 1045 -23.86 26.79 -17.88
CA GLN A 1045 -25.32 26.82 -17.94
C GLN A 1045 -25.94 27.59 -16.77
N GLN A 1046 -25.17 27.94 -15.73
CA GLN A 1046 -25.68 28.72 -14.61
C GLN A 1046 -26.05 30.13 -15.05
N GLU A 1047 -27.32 30.50 -14.89
CA GLU A 1047 -27.81 31.85 -15.24
C GLU A 1047 -27.04 32.94 -14.48
N VAL A 1048 -26.66 32.66 -13.24
CA VAL A 1048 -25.92 33.56 -12.36
C VAL A 1048 -24.43 33.67 -12.69
N LEU A 1049 -23.88 32.87 -13.62
CA LEU A 1049 -22.44 32.91 -13.97
C LEU A 1049 -21.95 34.33 -14.32
N LYS A 1050 -22.82 35.12 -14.97
CA LYS A 1050 -22.51 36.48 -15.43
C LYS A 1050 -22.53 37.53 -14.31
N SER A 1051 -23.31 37.30 -13.25
CA SER A 1051 -23.52 38.26 -12.17
C SER A 1051 -22.80 37.86 -10.87
N ASP A 1052 -22.73 36.57 -10.58
CA ASP A 1052 -22.17 35.97 -9.37
C ASP A 1052 -21.55 34.62 -9.70
N THR A 1053 -20.28 34.67 -10.09
CA THR A 1053 -19.49 33.48 -10.42
C THR A 1053 -19.29 32.57 -9.20
N SER A 1054 -19.27 33.11 -7.97
CA SER A 1054 -19.09 32.30 -6.76
C SER A 1054 -20.29 31.40 -6.52
N THR A 1055 -21.51 31.95 -6.60
CA THR A 1055 -22.75 31.19 -6.50
C THR A 1055 -22.90 30.21 -7.66
N ALA A 1056 -22.51 30.61 -8.88
CA ALA A 1056 -22.49 29.71 -10.04
C ALA A 1056 -21.62 28.46 -9.78
N PHE A 1057 -20.41 28.63 -9.25
CA PHE A 1057 -19.54 27.51 -8.90
C PHE A 1057 -20.15 26.59 -7.84
N LYS A 1058 -20.63 27.16 -6.73
CA LYS A 1058 -21.23 26.39 -5.63
C LYS A 1058 -22.41 25.55 -6.12
N ASN A 1059 -23.31 26.15 -6.92
CA ASN A 1059 -24.43 25.44 -7.54
C ASN A 1059 -23.95 24.34 -8.49
N SER A 1060 -22.86 24.58 -9.23
CA SER A 1060 -22.33 23.62 -10.19
C SER A 1060 -21.76 22.37 -9.53
N PHE A 1061 -21.06 22.49 -8.40
CA PHE A 1061 -20.57 21.34 -7.63
C PHE A 1061 -21.73 20.50 -7.07
N ILE A 1062 -22.76 21.16 -6.51
CA ILE A 1062 -23.96 20.47 -6.00
C ILE A 1062 -24.67 19.72 -7.12
N GLN A 1063 -24.94 20.40 -8.25
CA GLN A 1063 -25.62 19.80 -9.39
C GLN A 1063 -24.81 18.66 -10.02
N THR A 1064 -23.48 18.77 -10.06
CA THR A 1064 -22.60 17.69 -10.56
C THR A 1064 -22.67 16.46 -9.65
N ASP A 1065 -22.66 16.64 -8.33
CA ASP A 1065 -22.80 15.54 -7.36
C ASP A 1065 -24.18 14.87 -7.46
N ASP A 1066 -25.25 15.65 -7.63
CA ASP A 1066 -26.61 15.13 -7.81
C ASP A 1066 -26.75 14.32 -9.11
N MET A 1067 -26.20 14.81 -10.21
CA MET A 1067 -26.17 14.07 -11.48
C MET A 1067 -25.32 12.79 -11.35
N PHE A 1068 -24.16 12.87 -10.69
CA PHE A 1068 -23.30 11.71 -10.44
C PHE A 1068 -23.98 10.66 -9.55
N ARG A 1069 -24.79 11.08 -8.56
CA ARG A 1069 -25.56 10.17 -7.70
C ARG A 1069 -26.50 9.27 -8.48
N ILE A 1070 -27.17 9.81 -9.49
CA ILE A 1070 -28.07 9.06 -10.36
C ILE A 1070 -27.28 8.01 -11.14
N LYS A 1071 -26.15 8.39 -11.76
CA LYS A 1071 -25.26 7.49 -12.48
C LYS A 1071 -24.67 6.41 -11.56
N ALA A 1072 -24.14 6.81 -10.41
CA ALA A 1072 -23.48 5.91 -9.47
C ALA A 1072 -24.43 4.86 -8.91
N ARG A 1073 -25.70 5.20 -8.66
CA ARG A 1073 -26.73 4.21 -8.29
C ARG A 1073 -27.02 3.23 -9.42
N ARG A 1074 -27.22 3.74 -10.64
CA ARG A 1074 -27.48 2.92 -11.83
C ARG A 1074 -26.36 1.92 -12.11
N GLU A 1075 -25.12 2.36 -11.93
CA GLU A 1075 -23.93 1.61 -12.33
C GLU A 1075 -23.15 1.01 -11.15
N ARG A 1076 -23.69 1.17 -9.93
CA ARG A 1076 -23.11 0.69 -8.66
C ARG A 1076 -21.69 1.20 -8.40
N MET A 1077 -21.43 2.46 -8.76
CA MET A 1077 -20.17 3.15 -8.49
C MET A 1077 -20.11 3.63 -7.04
N ARG A 1078 -18.90 3.69 -6.48
CA ARG A 1078 -18.63 4.09 -5.08
C ARG A 1078 -17.41 4.99 -4.91
N SER A 1079 -16.80 5.44 -6.00
CA SER A 1079 -15.66 6.36 -5.94
C SER A 1079 -16.10 7.75 -5.44
N GLY A 1080 -15.16 8.48 -4.86
CA GLY A 1080 -15.28 9.89 -4.56
C GLY A 1080 -14.20 10.70 -5.27
N SER A 1081 -14.35 12.02 -5.26
CA SER A 1081 -13.33 12.93 -5.78
C SER A 1081 -13.33 14.27 -5.05
N THR A 1082 -12.14 14.72 -4.67
CA THR A 1082 -11.90 16.13 -4.32
C THR A 1082 -11.58 16.91 -5.58
N GLY A 1083 -11.72 18.22 -5.54
CA GLY A 1083 -11.53 19.04 -6.72
C GLY A 1083 -11.29 20.51 -6.42
N VAL A 1084 -10.41 21.09 -7.21
CA VAL A 1084 -10.18 22.53 -7.30
C VAL A 1084 -10.43 22.98 -8.73
N ALA A 1085 -11.16 24.08 -8.88
CA ALA A 1085 -11.45 24.70 -10.16
C ALA A 1085 -11.22 26.21 -10.07
N VAL A 1086 -10.70 26.76 -11.16
CA VAL A 1086 -10.38 28.17 -11.33
C VAL A 1086 -11.03 28.68 -12.59
N LEU A 1087 -11.69 29.84 -12.49
CA LEU A 1087 -12.16 30.62 -13.63
C LEU A 1087 -11.49 31.99 -13.63
N LEU A 1088 -10.73 32.28 -14.68
CA LEU A 1088 -10.24 33.61 -14.99
C LEU A 1088 -11.29 34.29 -15.87
N ALA A 1089 -11.84 35.42 -15.43
CA ALA A 1089 -12.83 36.19 -16.19
C ALA A 1089 -12.42 37.67 -16.19
N ALA A 1090 -11.97 38.17 -17.34
CA ALA A 1090 -11.29 39.47 -17.43
C ALA A 1090 -10.12 39.60 -16.42
N ASP A 1091 -10.23 40.51 -15.45
CA ASP A 1091 -9.26 40.75 -14.38
C ASP A 1091 -9.63 40.04 -13.06
N TRP A 1092 -10.61 39.14 -13.06
CA TRP A 1092 -11.03 38.39 -11.87
C TRP A 1092 -10.58 36.93 -11.92
N LEU A 1093 -9.97 36.48 -10.83
CA LEU A 1093 -9.66 35.10 -10.52
C LEU A 1093 -10.68 34.56 -9.52
N THR A 1094 -11.53 33.63 -9.95
CA THR A 1094 -12.44 32.90 -9.05
C THR A 1094 -11.90 31.50 -8.79
N VAL A 1095 -11.69 31.15 -7.52
CA VAL A 1095 -11.25 29.82 -7.07
C VAL A 1095 -12.41 29.14 -6.36
N SER A 1096 -12.73 27.91 -6.72
CA SER A 1096 -13.72 27.08 -6.02
C SER A 1096 -13.14 25.72 -5.72
N TRP A 1097 -13.36 25.21 -4.51
CA TRP A 1097 -12.79 23.93 -4.08
C TRP A 1097 -13.75 23.09 -3.24
N LEU A 1098 -13.56 21.78 -3.33
CA LEU A 1098 -14.27 20.76 -2.59
C LEU A 1098 -13.26 19.69 -2.18
N GLY A 1099 -13.08 19.46 -0.88
CA GLY A 1099 -12.02 18.59 -0.36
C GLY A 1099 -10.67 19.30 -0.19
N ASP A 1100 -9.58 18.56 -0.33
CA ASP A 1100 -8.22 18.92 0.11
C ASP A 1100 -7.18 19.10 -1.00
N SER A 1101 -7.55 18.92 -2.27
CA SER A 1101 -6.82 19.51 -3.41
C SER A 1101 -6.69 21.03 -3.23
N GLN A 1102 -5.60 21.65 -3.71
CA GLN A 1102 -5.31 23.06 -3.41
C GLN A 1102 -4.96 23.91 -4.64
N VAL A 1103 -5.19 25.22 -4.48
CA VAL A 1103 -4.81 26.28 -5.43
C VAL A 1103 -3.91 27.28 -4.72
N MET A 1104 -2.82 27.66 -5.39
CA MET A 1104 -1.86 28.64 -4.93
C MET A 1104 -1.66 29.71 -6.00
N LEU A 1105 -1.94 30.96 -5.66
CA LEU A 1105 -1.55 32.12 -6.47
C LEU A 1105 -0.18 32.60 -6.00
N VAL A 1106 0.70 32.94 -6.93
CA VAL A 1106 2.00 33.53 -6.62
C VAL A 1106 2.04 34.95 -7.16
N LYS A 1107 2.48 35.89 -6.32
CA LYS A 1107 2.57 37.31 -6.61
C LYS A 1107 3.93 37.83 -6.18
N LYS A 1108 4.75 38.23 -7.15
CA LYS A 1108 6.15 38.68 -6.95
C LYS A 1108 6.98 37.66 -6.17
N GLY A 1109 6.86 36.39 -6.53
CA GLY A 1109 7.57 35.27 -5.90
C GLY A 1109 7.01 34.83 -4.55
N GLU A 1110 5.99 35.50 -4.01
CA GLU A 1110 5.38 35.15 -2.72
C GLU A 1110 4.04 34.44 -2.90
N PRO A 1111 3.77 33.35 -2.16
CA PRO A 1111 2.50 32.64 -2.25
C PRO A 1111 1.39 33.41 -1.52
N VAL A 1112 0.22 33.48 -2.16
CA VAL A 1112 -1.00 34.12 -1.63
C VAL A 1112 -2.00 33.03 -1.25
N ILE A 1113 -2.48 33.07 0.00
CA ILE A 1113 -3.48 32.12 0.52
C ILE A 1113 -4.85 32.48 -0.07
N LEU A 1114 -5.37 31.64 -0.96
CA LEU A 1114 -6.68 31.84 -1.61
C LEU A 1114 -7.79 30.97 -1.04
N MET A 1115 -7.42 29.90 -0.34
CA MET A 1115 -8.33 28.87 0.13
C MET A 1115 -7.81 28.20 1.40
N ASP A 1116 -8.72 27.61 2.15
CA ASP A 1116 -8.43 26.73 3.28
C ASP A 1116 -8.95 25.32 2.94
N PRO A 1117 -8.08 24.30 2.75
CA PRO A 1117 -8.49 22.96 2.35
C PRO A 1117 -9.48 22.32 3.34
N HIS A 1118 -10.44 21.54 2.82
CA HIS A 1118 -11.46 20.89 3.66
C HIS A 1118 -10.93 19.60 4.31
N LYS A 1119 -10.12 19.76 5.36
CA LYS A 1119 -9.59 18.62 6.12
C LYS A 1119 -10.50 18.24 7.30
N PRO A 1120 -10.67 16.94 7.64
CA PRO A 1120 -11.54 16.52 8.73
C PRO A 1120 -11.21 17.11 10.11
N GLU A 1121 -9.96 17.52 10.34
CA GLU A 1121 -9.49 18.19 11.55
C GLU A 1121 -9.76 19.71 11.60
N ARG A 1122 -10.25 20.31 10.51
CA ARG A 1122 -10.63 21.73 10.49
C ARG A 1122 -11.83 21.91 11.43
N GLU A 1123 -11.76 22.89 12.34
CA GLU A 1123 -12.68 22.97 13.48
C GLU A 1123 -14.16 23.11 13.07
N ASP A 1124 -14.44 23.86 12.01
CA ASP A 1124 -15.79 24.01 11.45
C ASP A 1124 -16.29 22.72 10.79
N GLU A 1125 -15.44 22.00 10.06
CA GLU A 1125 -15.77 20.71 9.44
C GLU A 1125 -16.01 19.63 10.49
N LYS A 1126 -15.13 19.54 11.49
CA LYS A 1126 -15.27 18.61 12.61
C LYS A 1126 -16.59 18.86 13.33
N LYS A 1127 -16.88 20.11 13.69
CA LYS A 1127 -18.13 20.47 14.36
C LYS A 1127 -19.36 20.14 13.50
N ARG A 1128 -19.34 20.47 12.21
CA ARG A 1128 -20.43 20.14 11.26
C ARG A 1128 -20.67 18.63 11.22
N ILE A 1129 -19.63 17.82 11.19
CA ILE A 1129 -19.73 16.36 11.12
C ILE A 1129 -20.25 15.77 12.44
N GLU A 1130 -19.76 16.27 13.58
CA GLU A 1130 -20.21 15.86 14.92
C GLU A 1130 -21.68 16.25 15.16
N ASP A 1131 -22.10 17.45 14.74
CA ASP A 1131 -23.50 17.92 14.83
C ASP A 1131 -24.46 17.06 13.98
N LEU A 1132 -23.97 16.46 12.89
CA LEU A 1132 -24.72 15.50 12.07
C LEU A 1132 -24.74 14.07 12.67
N GLY A 1133 -24.04 13.83 13.78
CA GLY A 1133 -23.93 12.52 14.44
C GLY A 1133 -22.78 11.64 13.96
N GLY A 1134 -21.85 12.20 13.16
CA GLY A 1134 -20.63 11.53 12.74
C GLY A 1134 -19.50 11.69 13.75
N CYS A 1135 -18.33 11.12 13.48
CA CYS A 1135 -17.15 11.33 14.30
C CYS A 1135 -15.88 11.54 13.45
N ILE A 1136 -14.92 12.26 14.01
CA ILE A 1136 -13.58 12.39 13.43
C ILE A 1136 -12.61 11.52 14.22
N ALA A 1137 -11.98 10.56 13.55
CA ALA A 1137 -11.05 9.61 14.16
C ALA A 1137 -9.69 9.67 13.47
N PHE A 1138 -8.61 9.70 14.25
CA PHE A 1138 -7.26 9.68 13.70
C PHE A 1138 -6.81 8.25 13.40
N MET A 1139 -6.61 7.92 12.12
CA MET A 1139 -6.12 6.62 11.64
C MET A 1139 -4.96 6.80 10.65
N GLY A 1140 -3.82 7.28 11.15
CA GLY A 1140 -2.66 7.68 10.33
C GLY A 1140 -2.81 9.10 9.76
N CYS A 1141 -4.01 9.45 9.32
CA CYS A 1141 -4.51 10.80 9.09
C CYS A 1141 -5.90 10.94 9.73
N TRP A 1142 -6.43 12.15 9.86
CA TRP A 1142 -7.79 12.35 10.36
C TRP A 1142 -8.81 11.86 9.35
N ARG A 1143 -9.82 11.12 9.82
CA ARG A 1143 -10.82 10.49 8.97
C ARG A 1143 -12.24 10.70 9.49
N VAL A 1144 -13.16 10.96 8.58
CA VAL A 1144 -14.61 10.97 8.84
C VAL A 1144 -15.08 9.53 9.04
N ASN A 1145 -15.73 9.29 10.19
CA ASN A 1145 -16.19 7.99 10.66
C ASN A 1145 -15.12 6.89 10.62
N GLY A 1146 -13.84 7.27 10.71
CA GLY A 1146 -12.71 6.36 10.60
C GLY A 1146 -12.50 5.74 9.20
N THR A 1147 -13.16 6.23 8.16
CA THR A 1147 -13.07 5.64 6.81
C THR A 1147 -12.39 6.57 5.80
N TYR A 1148 -12.89 7.80 5.63
CA TYR A 1148 -12.42 8.70 4.55
C TYR A 1148 -11.58 9.85 5.09
N ALA A 1149 -10.47 10.16 4.42
CA ALA A 1149 -9.54 11.23 4.84
C ALA A 1149 -9.99 12.64 4.43
N VAL A 1150 -11.16 12.77 3.79
CA VAL A 1150 -11.70 14.01 3.27
C VAL A 1150 -13.03 14.34 3.95
N SER A 1151 -13.30 15.62 4.18
CA SER A 1151 -14.54 16.09 4.81
C SER A 1151 -15.61 16.52 3.80
N ARG A 1152 -15.20 16.81 2.56
CA ARG A 1152 -16.07 17.19 1.45
C ARG A 1152 -15.58 16.56 0.14
N ALA A 1153 -16.49 16.06 -0.68
CA ALA A 1153 -16.19 15.41 -1.97
C ALA A 1153 -17.45 15.26 -2.85
N ILE A 1154 -17.25 15.12 -4.16
CA ILE A 1154 -18.24 14.56 -5.08
C ILE A 1154 -18.20 13.03 -4.91
N GLY A 1155 -19.35 12.36 -4.91
CA GLY A 1155 -19.43 10.93 -4.67
C GLY A 1155 -19.51 10.58 -3.19
N ASP A 1156 -18.87 9.48 -2.75
CA ASP A 1156 -18.88 8.99 -1.36
C ASP A 1156 -20.29 8.91 -0.75
N PHE A 1157 -21.26 8.45 -1.54
CA PHE A 1157 -22.69 8.48 -1.17
C PHE A 1157 -23.03 7.64 0.07
N ASP A 1158 -22.17 6.70 0.46
CA ASP A 1158 -22.31 5.90 1.68
C ASP A 1158 -21.96 6.69 2.96
N GLN A 1159 -21.28 7.83 2.83
CA GLN A 1159 -20.92 8.71 3.95
C GLN A 1159 -21.67 10.03 3.96
N LYS A 1160 -22.56 10.30 3.00
CA LYS A 1160 -23.42 11.49 3.08
C LYS A 1160 -24.44 11.32 4.24
N PRO A 1161 -24.71 12.36 5.05
CA PRO A 1161 -24.33 13.77 4.85
C PRO A 1161 -23.02 14.21 5.51
N TYR A 1162 -22.24 13.30 6.12
CA TYR A 1162 -21.00 13.66 6.81
C TYR A 1162 -19.96 14.23 5.84
N ILE A 1163 -19.77 13.57 4.68
CA ILE A 1163 -19.00 14.11 3.57
C ILE A 1163 -19.90 15.03 2.73
N SER A 1164 -19.64 16.34 2.77
CA SER A 1164 -20.46 17.34 2.11
C SER A 1164 -20.09 17.51 0.62
N ASN A 1165 -21.06 17.86 -0.23
CA ASN A 1165 -20.83 18.31 -1.60
C ASN A 1165 -20.81 19.84 -1.74
N ALA A 1166 -20.93 20.58 -0.64
CA ALA A 1166 -20.90 22.05 -0.65
C ALA A 1166 -19.48 22.56 -0.86
N ALA A 1167 -19.20 23.14 -2.02
CA ALA A 1167 -17.92 23.78 -2.31
C ALA A 1167 -17.79 25.15 -1.64
N ASP A 1168 -16.57 25.52 -1.29
CA ASP A 1168 -16.23 26.88 -0.88
C ASP A 1168 -15.64 27.62 -2.09
N CYS A 1169 -15.69 28.96 -2.06
CA CYS A 1169 -15.25 29.79 -3.17
C CYS A 1169 -14.72 31.15 -2.71
N THR A 1170 -13.66 31.62 -3.37
CA THR A 1170 -12.99 32.91 -3.16
C THR A 1170 -12.82 33.63 -4.50
N GLN A 1171 -12.93 34.96 -4.52
CA GLN A 1171 -12.65 35.78 -5.69
C GLN A 1171 -11.54 36.79 -5.39
N VAL A 1172 -10.62 36.96 -6.34
CA VAL A 1172 -9.51 37.91 -6.27
C VAL A 1172 -9.46 38.71 -7.56
N GLN A 1173 -9.38 40.03 -7.44
CA GLN A 1173 -9.10 40.91 -8.57
C GLN A 1173 -7.59 40.94 -8.82
N LEU A 1174 -7.17 40.64 -10.04
CA LEU A 1174 -5.78 40.61 -10.48
C LEU A 1174 -5.32 42.04 -10.83
N SER A 1175 -4.21 42.48 -10.24
CA SER A 1175 -3.63 43.80 -10.55
C SER A 1175 -2.59 43.77 -11.67
N GLY A 1176 -2.29 42.60 -12.22
CA GLY A 1176 -1.34 42.40 -13.32
C GLY A 1176 0.11 42.19 -12.84
N ASP A 1177 0.33 42.09 -11.54
CA ASP A 1177 1.62 41.79 -10.92
C ASP A 1177 1.68 40.39 -10.29
N GLU A 1178 0.66 39.58 -10.54
CA GLU A 1178 0.62 38.15 -10.24
C GLU A 1178 1.42 37.34 -11.26
N ASP A 1179 2.18 36.35 -10.80
CA ASP A 1179 3.12 35.60 -11.63
C ASP A 1179 2.45 34.38 -12.27
N TYR A 1180 1.78 33.55 -11.48
CA TYR A 1180 1.09 32.34 -11.93
C TYR A 1180 0.09 31.80 -10.88
N VAL A 1181 -0.81 30.93 -11.33
CA VAL A 1181 -1.70 30.12 -10.49
C VAL A 1181 -1.32 28.66 -10.63
N LEU A 1182 -1.13 27.96 -9.51
CA LEU A 1182 -0.84 26.52 -9.45
C LEU A 1182 -2.01 25.78 -8.80
N LEU A 1183 -2.49 24.71 -9.43
CA LEU A 1183 -3.50 23.79 -8.92
C LEU A 1183 -2.83 22.42 -8.78
N ALA A 1184 -2.99 21.74 -7.64
CA ALA A 1184 -2.48 20.38 -7.47
C ALA A 1184 -3.28 19.56 -6.45
N CYS A 1185 -3.22 18.24 -6.59
CA CYS A 1185 -3.82 17.27 -5.66
C CYS A 1185 -3.02 17.09 -4.36
N ASP A 1186 -3.54 16.29 -3.45
CA ASP A 1186 -2.92 15.98 -2.16
C ASP A 1186 -1.53 15.32 -2.32
N GLY A 1187 -1.34 14.49 -3.35
CA GLY A 1187 -0.08 13.81 -3.62
C GLY A 1187 1.08 14.76 -3.93
N PHE A 1188 0.80 16.04 -4.21
CA PHE A 1188 1.78 17.11 -4.26
C PHE A 1188 1.90 17.85 -2.92
N PHE A 1189 0.78 18.37 -2.39
CA PHE A 1189 0.79 19.27 -1.23
C PHE A 1189 0.97 18.59 0.14
N ASP A 1190 0.84 17.26 0.23
CA ASP A 1190 1.12 16.51 1.46
C ASP A 1190 2.63 16.34 1.71
N VAL A 1191 3.46 16.49 0.68
CA VAL A 1191 4.93 16.34 0.78
C VAL A 1191 5.69 17.64 0.53
N LEU A 1192 5.12 18.60 -0.19
CA LEU A 1192 5.72 19.90 -0.45
C LEU A 1192 4.90 21.02 0.18
N ARG A 1193 5.57 21.91 0.93
CA ARG A 1193 4.90 23.04 1.58
C ARG A 1193 4.65 24.15 0.56
N PRO A 1194 3.47 24.81 0.54
CA PRO A 1194 3.18 25.90 -0.39
C PRO A 1194 4.24 27.02 -0.40
N ALA A 1195 4.85 27.32 0.76
CA ALA A 1195 5.91 28.32 0.89
C ALA A 1195 7.19 28.01 0.09
N ASP A 1196 7.47 26.72 -0.16
CA ASP A 1196 8.69 26.31 -0.86
C ASP A 1196 8.48 26.31 -2.39
N VAL A 1197 7.23 26.19 -2.85
CA VAL A 1197 6.87 25.99 -4.27
C VAL A 1197 7.36 27.12 -5.19
N PRO A 1198 7.31 28.43 -4.82
CA PRO A 1198 7.87 29.47 -5.67
C PRO A 1198 9.36 29.31 -5.97
N GLY A 1199 10.14 28.85 -4.99
CA GLY A 1199 11.56 28.54 -5.19
C GLY A 1199 11.77 27.43 -6.21
N LEU A 1200 10.94 26.38 -6.15
CA LEU A 1200 11.02 25.23 -7.05
C LEU A 1200 10.65 25.60 -8.50
N VAL A 1201 9.63 26.46 -8.68
CA VAL A 1201 9.25 26.97 -9.99
C VAL A 1201 10.37 27.82 -10.59
N LEU A 1202 10.99 28.71 -9.79
CA LEU A 1202 12.11 29.54 -10.25
C LEU A 1202 13.34 28.70 -10.61
N GLU A 1203 13.64 27.66 -9.84
CA GLU A 1203 14.72 26.72 -10.16
C GLU A 1203 14.45 25.97 -11.48
N ALA A 1204 13.25 25.41 -11.64
CA ALA A 1204 12.85 24.74 -12.86
C ALA A 1204 12.89 25.67 -14.09
N LEU A 1205 12.48 26.94 -13.93
CA LEU A 1205 12.57 27.96 -14.99
C LEU A 1205 14.02 28.29 -15.35
N ARG A 1206 14.94 28.31 -14.38
CA ARG A 1206 16.37 28.53 -14.65
C ARG A 1206 16.97 27.36 -15.42
N GLU A 1207 16.64 26.14 -15.02
CA GLU A 1207 17.12 24.92 -15.67
C GLU A 1207 16.60 24.79 -17.12
N SER A 1208 15.37 25.23 -17.37
CA SER A 1208 14.74 25.21 -18.70
C SER A 1208 15.11 26.39 -19.60
N GLY A 1209 16.01 27.29 -19.15
CA GLY A 1209 16.39 28.50 -19.90
C GLY A 1209 15.23 29.49 -20.06
N GLY A 1210 14.30 29.52 -19.10
CA GLY A 1210 13.11 30.35 -19.12
C GLY A 1210 11.94 29.78 -19.93
N SER A 1211 11.98 28.49 -20.29
CA SER A 1211 10.83 27.80 -20.89
C SER A 1211 9.84 27.38 -19.81
N GLY A 1212 8.58 27.81 -19.93
CA GLY A 1212 7.53 27.46 -18.98
C GLY A 1212 6.82 26.13 -19.27
N GLU A 1213 7.11 25.44 -20.38
CA GLU A 1213 6.30 24.30 -20.87
C GLU A 1213 6.34 23.06 -19.95
N ASP A 1214 7.51 22.72 -19.40
CA ASP A 1214 7.73 21.46 -18.65
C ASP A 1214 7.90 21.65 -17.13
N ILE A 1215 7.53 22.81 -16.59
CA ILE A 1215 7.70 23.14 -15.17
C ILE A 1215 6.92 22.18 -14.27
N ALA A 1216 5.68 21.83 -14.63
CA ALA A 1216 4.88 20.88 -13.86
C ALA A 1216 5.54 19.49 -13.77
N GLN A 1217 6.28 19.06 -14.80
CA GLN A 1217 7.01 17.79 -14.78
C GLN A 1217 8.14 17.80 -13.74
N SER A 1218 8.88 18.92 -13.64
CA SER A 1218 9.90 19.09 -12.61
C SER A 1218 9.29 19.07 -11.20
N LEU A 1219 8.21 19.81 -10.98
CA LEU A 1219 7.49 19.85 -9.70
C LEU A 1219 6.98 18.45 -9.28
N VAL A 1220 6.42 17.68 -10.20
CA VAL A 1220 5.99 16.29 -9.93
C VAL A 1220 7.18 15.40 -9.57
N ALA A 1221 8.31 15.55 -10.26
CA ALA A 1221 9.53 14.79 -9.94
C ALA A 1221 10.04 15.12 -8.53
N GLN A 1222 9.94 16.38 -8.11
CA GLN A 1222 10.31 16.81 -6.76
C GLN A 1222 9.37 16.26 -5.69
N ALA A 1223 8.06 16.29 -5.90
CA ALA A 1223 7.09 15.67 -4.98
C ALA A 1223 7.34 14.16 -4.81
N LYS A 1224 7.68 13.47 -5.91
CA LYS A 1224 8.08 12.06 -5.88
C LYS A 1224 9.37 11.85 -5.08
N ALA A 1225 10.38 12.71 -5.27
CA ALA A 1225 11.63 12.65 -4.53
C ALA A 1225 11.45 12.96 -3.02
N ALA A 1226 10.49 13.82 -2.68
CA ALA A 1226 10.09 14.14 -1.32
C ALA A 1226 9.31 13.02 -0.62
N GLY A 1227 9.03 11.91 -1.31
CA GLY A 1227 8.45 10.70 -0.73
C GLY A 1227 6.94 10.54 -0.95
N SER A 1228 6.35 11.27 -1.88
CA SER A 1228 4.94 11.07 -2.24
C SER A 1228 4.70 9.63 -2.68
N SER A 1229 3.57 9.07 -2.24
CA SER A 1229 3.12 7.73 -2.64
C SER A 1229 1.79 7.77 -3.41
N ASP A 1230 1.11 8.92 -3.46
CA ASP A 1230 -0.19 9.07 -4.12
C ASP A 1230 -0.07 9.37 -5.63
N ASN A 1231 -1.18 9.45 -6.35
CA ASN A 1231 -1.22 10.10 -7.66
C ASN A 1231 -0.78 11.57 -7.51
N ILE A 1232 -0.09 12.08 -8.52
CA ILE A 1232 0.44 13.44 -8.47
C ILE A 1232 0.02 14.12 -9.75
N THR A 1233 -0.79 15.16 -9.62
CA THR A 1233 -1.26 16.02 -10.71
C THR A 1233 -0.96 17.46 -10.34
N VAL A 1234 -0.17 18.14 -11.17
CA VAL A 1234 0.19 19.55 -11.03
C VAL A 1234 -0.18 20.28 -12.31
N LEU A 1235 -0.89 21.39 -12.18
CA LEU A 1235 -1.27 22.28 -13.27
C LEU A 1235 -0.85 23.70 -12.92
N LEU A 1236 -0.04 24.33 -13.77
CA LEU A 1236 0.49 25.67 -13.63
C LEU A 1236 -0.01 26.56 -14.77
N VAL A 1237 -0.60 27.71 -14.44
CA VAL A 1237 -1.08 28.72 -15.40
C VAL A 1237 -0.30 30.01 -15.19
N PHE A 1238 0.51 30.41 -16.18
CA PHE A 1238 1.30 31.63 -16.11
C PHE A 1238 0.42 32.86 -16.36
N LEU A 1239 0.42 33.80 -15.40
CA LEU A 1239 -0.26 35.09 -15.51
C LEU A 1239 0.67 36.17 -16.10
N ARG A 1240 1.98 35.95 -16.02
CA ARG A 1240 3.05 36.74 -16.66
C ARG A 1240 3.96 35.84 -17.47
N GLU A 1241 4.67 36.41 -18.45
CA GLU A 1241 5.65 35.66 -19.25
C GLU A 1241 6.69 34.99 -18.34
N PRO A 1242 6.92 33.66 -18.46
CA PRO A 1242 7.81 32.94 -17.54
C PRO A 1242 9.25 33.50 -17.49
N ARG A 1243 9.71 34.08 -18.60
CA ARG A 1243 11.04 34.72 -18.68
C ARG A 1243 11.14 35.96 -17.78
N ASP A 1244 10.05 36.69 -17.60
CA ASP A 1244 10.00 37.88 -16.75
C ASP A 1244 10.08 37.53 -15.26
N LEU A 1245 9.88 36.26 -14.89
CA LEU A 1245 9.99 35.78 -13.51
C LEU A 1245 11.44 35.51 -13.10
N LEU A 1246 12.38 35.47 -14.04
CA LEU A 1246 13.80 35.26 -13.78
C LEU A 1246 14.55 36.54 -13.37
N HIS A 1247 13.88 37.70 -13.40
CA HIS A 1247 14.46 39.04 -13.29
C HIS A 1247 14.12 39.78 -12.01
#